data_AF-A0A7M3P9H9-F1
#
_entry.id   AF-A0A7M3P9H9-F1
#
_cell.length_a   1.000
_cell.length_b   1.000
_cell.length_c   1.000
_cell.angle_alpha   90.00
_cell.angle_beta   90.00
_cell.angle_gamma   90.00
#
_symmetry.space_group_name_H-M   'P 1'
#
loop_
_entity.id
_entity.type
_entity.pdbx_description
1 polymer ?
#
loop_
_entity_poly.entity_id
_entity_poly.type
_entity_poly.pdbx_seq_one_letter_code
_entity_poly.pdbx_strand_id
1 'polypeptide(L)'
;MTATTKAETSPPVSKDKKVRKSAGWYVVFVLIGGVLAGLLSMAFNMDSRATLGIPDPGTITTFGFPFAKAAGELLACLGVGSFMLAAFGTKQRADGTLGLDGYTASRTGMWAMLGWGLMALMEIPLVLSDVSGQPLSTTIQLSNWAVSLEQTKEGLAWLWVAIFAGIVALGSSLTRKWIWQPVFFAISLVSMMPLAVVSHNASGGAHDYGTNSYIWHLTFTVFWVGGLMALVGHARRRGEWMPEVVKRYSFVALVAFIAMSASGFINAAINIDWSDLVSNNYGIMVLVKAVLTIFLGLCGYVHRKITIPEIERAQSNRPFWRLAIVEVIIMALTIGVAVALGRTPPPPNFSEQAGGEGLPSITQMQVKLGYNLEIPFGWEAMFTQWRFDIFFGSAAIIAAWIYLYWLYLLKKRGGTWPLSNTLWWIAGCATLLFTSCSALGVYMPALFSVHMIAHMLYSMGIPVMLVLGGPVTLALRALKPAGRDGLPGIREWLVVFINNPVSRFLTHPVVATVQFVAGFYLLYMTPIYDFLADEHAGHVFMNIHFLISGYIFYWVIIGVDAAPQQIEPSVKLVTLMGSLPFHAWFGISLMQSQQVLAEAYYASLDLPWAVNLLEDQNVGGAVAWAAGEVPLYIVTVALFVQWRRSDEKDAARYDRVADRNNDEELAAYNEMLARMSQQVGVGGEDERDYYTSEVDAQHPVHMDNPIDASKRRGR
;
A
#
# COMPACT_ATOMS: atom_id res chain seq x y z
N MET A 1 -43.13 25.51 42.11
CA MET A 1 -41.82 26.17 42.25
C MET A 1 -40.91 25.65 41.15
N THR A 2 -40.74 26.47 40.12
CA THR A 2 -40.02 26.17 38.87
C THR A 2 -38.51 26.22 39.10
N ALA A 3 -37.83 25.12 38.76
CA ALA A 3 -36.38 24.99 38.85
C ALA A 3 -35.71 25.81 37.74
N THR A 4 -34.98 26.86 38.12
CA THR A 4 -34.10 27.63 37.24
C THR A 4 -32.84 26.83 36.93
N THR A 5 -32.72 26.38 35.68
CA THR A 5 -31.48 25.89 35.08
C THR A 5 -30.45 27.02 34.99
N LYS A 6 -29.33 26.88 35.69
CA LYS A 6 -28.14 27.72 35.50
C LYS A 6 -27.60 27.46 34.09
N ALA A 7 -27.71 28.47 33.22
CA ALA A 7 -26.98 28.51 31.97
C ALA A 7 -25.46 28.59 32.29
N GLU A 8 -24.70 27.59 31.83
CA GLU A 8 -23.24 27.68 31.78
C GLU A 8 -22.85 28.82 30.84
N THR A 9 -22.36 29.90 31.42
CA THR A 9 -21.78 31.03 30.70
C THR A 9 -20.57 30.54 29.92
N SER A 10 -20.68 30.55 28.60
CA SER A 10 -19.57 30.31 27.67
C SER A 10 -18.40 31.24 28.00
N PRO A 11 -17.14 30.75 28.01
CA PRO A 11 -16.00 31.61 28.29
C PRO A 11 -15.90 32.73 27.25
N PRO A 12 -15.43 33.94 27.64
CA PRO A 12 -15.38 35.08 26.74
C PRO A 12 -14.44 34.78 25.55
N VAL A 13 -15.02 34.80 24.34
CA VAL A 13 -14.28 34.71 23.08
C VAL A 13 -13.33 35.90 23.01
N SER A 14 -12.04 35.63 23.19
CA SER A 14 -11.00 36.67 23.11
C SER A 14 -11.05 37.34 21.74
N LYS A 15 -11.48 38.59 21.70
CA LYS A 15 -11.48 39.46 20.53
C LYS A 15 -10.03 39.70 20.06
N ASP A 16 -9.85 39.66 18.74
CA ASP A 16 -8.62 39.92 17.98
C ASP A 16 -7.40 39.02 18.21
N LYS A 17 -7.32 37.92 17.45
CA LYS A 17 -6.07 37.15 17.32
C LYS A 17 -5.76 36.89 15.85
N LYS A 18 -4.87 37.72 15.27
CA LYS A 18 -4.45 37.70 13.86
C LYS A 18 -3.94 36.32 13.40
N VAL A 19 -4.56 35.79 12.33
CA VAL A 19 -4.10 34.59 11.59
C VAL A 19 -2.76 34.89 10.90
N ARG A 20 -1.80 33.94 10.94
CA ARG A 20 -0.47 34.10 10.34
C ARG A 20 -0.31 33.22 9.09
N LYS A 21 0.17 33.79 7.98
CA LYS A 21 0.47 33.07 6.73
C LYS A 21 1.77 32.27 6.83
N SER A 22 1.78 31.02 6.33
CA SER A 22 2.96 30.13 6.35
C SER A 22 3.72 29.98 5.04
N ALA A 23 3.19 30.50 3.92
CA ALA A 23 3.84 30.41 2.61
C ALA A 23 5.30 30.89 2.62
N GLY A 24 5.61 32.00 3.29
CA GLY A 24 6.99 32.51 3.37
C GLY A 24 7.97 31.55 4.05
N TRP A 25 7.52 30.77 5.05
CA TRP A 25 8.38 29.77 5.69
C TRP A 25 8.66 28.59 4.77
N TYR A 26 7.68 28.15 3.99
CA TYR A 26 7.88 27.07 3.02
C TYR A 26 8.93 27.44 1.97
N VAL A 27 8.90 28.68 1.47
CA VAL A 27 9.94 29.19 0.56
C VAL A 27 11.31 29.18 1.25
N VAL A 28 11.39 29.64 2.50
CA VAL A 28 12.65 29.63 3.27
C VAL A 28 13.19 28.21 3.43
N PHE A 29 12.35 27.22 3.76
CA PHE A 29 12.80 25.83 3.90
C PHE A 29 13.36 25.28 2.60
N VAL A 30 12.63 25.47 1.49
CA VAL A 30 13.05 25.05 0.14
C VAL A 30 14.37 25.70 -0.26
N LEU A 31 14.51 27.02 -0.05
CA LEU A 31 15.74 27.74 -0.38
C LEU A 31 16.93 27.28 0.46
N ILE A 32 16.75 27.08 1.77
CA ILE A 32 17.84 26.63 2.65
C ILE A 32 18.36 25.26 2.22
N GLY A 33 17.45 24.30 1.99
CA GLY A 33 17.85 22.96 1.55
C GLY A 33 18.49 22.96 0.17
N GLY A 34 17.88 23.66 -0.80
CA GLY A 34 18.41 23.78 -2.16
C GLY A 34 19.77 24.46 -2.23
N VAL A 35 19.94 25.61 -1.56
CA VAL A 35 21.20 26.36 -1.56
C VAL A 35 22.30 25.54 -0.89
N LEU A 36 22.04 24.89 0.24
CA LEU A 36 23.04 24.05 0.89
C LEU A 36 23.47 22.88 -0.01
N ALA A 37 22.52 22.19 -0.66
CA ALA A 37 22.83 21.11 -1.60
C ALA A 37 23.73 21.60 -2.74
N GLY A 38 23.40 22.74 -3.35
CA GLY A 38 24.20 23.33 -4.42
C GLY A 38 25.60 23.75 -3.96
N LEU A 39 25.73 24.38 -2.79
CA LEU A 39 27.03 24.79 -2.24
C LEU A 39 27.91 23.59 -1.87
N LEU A 40 27.34 22.56 -1.23
CA LEU A 40 28.08 21.34 -0.90
C LEU A 40 28.52 20.60 -2.16
N SER A 41 27.68 20.57 -3.19
CA SER A 41 28.06 19.98 -4.48
C SER A 41 29.23 20.70 -5.14
N MET A 42 29.24 22.04 -5.13
CA MET A 42 30.39 22.81 -5.59
C MET A 42 31.66 22.52 -4.77
N ALA A 43 31.52 22.34 -3.45
CA ALA A 43 32.67 22.14 -2.57
C ALA A 43 33.28 20.73 -2.64
N PHE A 44 32.46 19.70 -2.84
CA PHE A 44 32.89 18.30 -2.69
C PHE A 44 32.86 17.48 -4.00
N ASN A 45 32.12 17.90 -5.03
CA ASN A 45 31.89 17.06 -6.23
C ASN A 45 32.67 17.51 -7.48
N MET A 46 33.38 18.64 -7.47
CA MET A 46 34.19 19.06 -8.63
C MET A 46 35.36 18.11 -8.89
N ASP A 47 36.07 17.69 -7.83
CA ASP A 47 37.21 16.78 -7.93
C ASP A 47 36.80 15.36 -8.38
N SER A 48 35.58 14.93 -8.01
CA SER A 48 35.04 13.62 -8.37
C SER A 48 34.81 13.45 -9.87
N ARG A 49 34.39 14.50 -10.59
CA ARG A 49 34.12 14.41 -12.04
C ARG A 49 35.39 14.45 -12.88
N ALA A 50 36.36 15.26 -12.46
CA ALA A 50 37.68 15.29 -13.08
C ALA A 50 38.35 13.91 -13.03
N THR A 51 38.14 13.16 -11.95
CA THR A 51 38.61 11.78 -11.77
C THR A 51 37.95 10.80 -12.75
N LEU A 52 36.69 11.04 -13.15
CA LEU A 52 35.93 10.20 -14.09
C LEU A 52 36.14 10.57 -15.57
N GLY A 53 36.94 11.61 -15.87
CA GLY A 53 37.18 12.07 -17.25
C GLY A 53 35.97 12.74 -17.93
N ILE A 54 34.93 13.09 -17.17
CA ILE A 54 33.73 13.75 -17.69
C ILE A 54 33.98 15.27 -17.76
N PRO A 55 33.74 15.93 -18.91
CA PRO A 55 33.86 17.39 -19.02
C PRO A 55 32.96 18.14 -18.03
N ASP A 56 33.40 19.30 -17.54
CA ASP A 56 32.60 20.12 -16.62
C ASP A 56 31.37 20.71 -17.34
N PRO A 57 30.12 20.36 -16.94
CA PRO A 57 28.90 20.92 -17.52
C PRO A 57 28.67 22.39 -17.15
N GLY A 58 29.52 22.96 -16.29
CA GLY A 58 29.50 24.34 -15.86
C GLY A 58 28.74 24.56 -14.56
N THR A 59 28.94 25.74 -13.98
CA THR A 59 28.45 26.11 -12.64
C THR A 59 26.93 26.00 -12.49
N ILE A 60 26.18 26.27 -13.56
CA ILE A 60 24.71 26.20 -13.55
C ILE A 60 24.24 24.77 -13.27
N THR A 61 24.85 23.76 -13.90
CA THR A 61 24.48 22.36 -13.67
C THR A 61 25.03 21.87 -12.33
N THR A 62 26.29 22.17 -12.01
CA THR A 62 26.95 21.74 -10.77
C THR A 62 26.24 22.22 -9.50
N PHE A 63 25.62 23.40 -9.53
CA PHE A 63 24.78 23.93 -8.45
C PHE A 63 23.29 23.63 -8.65
N GLY A 64 22.79 23.85 -9.86
CA GLY A 64 21.37 23.81 -10.18
C GLY A 64 20.76 22.42 -10.07
N PHE A 65 21.50 21.36 -10.42
CA PHE A 65 21.03 19.99 -10.27
C PHE A 65 20.77 19.64 -8.78
N PRO A 66 21.75 19.70 -7.86
CA PRO A 66 21.50 19.45 -6.44
C PRO A 66 20.46 20.40 -5.83
N PHE A 67 20.46 21.66 -6.26
CA PHE A 67 19.47 22.64 -5.79
C PHE A 67 18.05 22.21 -6.17
N ALA A 68 17.81 21.87 -7.44
CA ALA A 68 16.50 21.47 -7.95
C ALA A 68 16.02 20.20 -7.24
N LYS A 69 16.91 19.22 -7.04
CA LYS A 69 16.62 17.96 -6.36
C LYS A 69 16.19 18.19 -4.91
N ALA A 70 16.99 18.91 -4.11
CA ALA A 70 16.66 19.19 -2.71
C ALA A 70 15.41 20.09 -2.57
N ALA A 71 15.26 21.09 -3.44
CA ALA A 71 14.08 21.93 -3.47
C ALA A 71 12.82 21.11 -3.79
N GLY A 72 12.92 20.22 -4.77
CA GLY A 72 11.87 19.31 -5.16
C GLY A 72 11.49 18.32 -4.05
N GLU A 73 12.46 17.66 -3.40
CA GLU A 73 12.20 16.73 -2.30
C GLU A 73 11.46 17.40 -1.12
N LEU A 74 11.82 18.66 -0.82
CA LEU A 74 11.12 19.47 0.18
C LEU A 74 9.69 19.85 -0.25
N LEU A 75 9.46 20.12 -1.53
CA LEU A 75 8.13 20.35 -2.08
C LEU A 75 7.29 19.06 -2.05
N ALA A 76 7.89 17.91 -2.35
CA ALA A 76 7.22 16.61 -2.23
C ALA A 76 6.83 16.32 -0.77
N CYS A 77 7.74 16.55 0.19
CA CYS A 77 7.43 16.49 1.61
C CYS A 77 6.24 17.39 1.98
N LEU A 78 6.26 18.66 1.56
CA LEU A 78 5.16 19.59 1.81
C LEU A 78 3.84 19.11 1.18
N GLY A 79 3.89 18.56 -0.02
CA GLY A 79 2.76 17.98 -0.76
C GLY A 79 2.12 16.83 0.02
N VAL A 80 2.90 15.79 0.27
CA VAL A 80 2.51 14.58 1.01
C VAL A 80 1.96 14.96 2.39
N GLY A 81 2.70 15.76 3.16
CA GLY A 81 2.29 16.19 4.50
C GLY A 81 1.00 16.99 4.51
N SER A 82 0.79 17.84 3.51
CA SER A 82 -0.43 18.64 3.38
C SER A 82 -1.66 17.79 3.07
N PHE A 83 -1.54 16.79 2.18
CA PHE A 83 -2.63 15.84 1.94
C PHE A 83 -2.87 14.90 3.12
N MET A 84 -1.80 14.50 3.83
CA MET A 84 -1.90 13.75 5.09
C MET A 84 -2.68 14.53 6.14
N LEU A 85 -2.37 15.82 6.34
CA LEU A 85 -3.11 16.69 7.24
C LEU A 85 -4.56 16.87 6.79
N ALA A 86 -4.81 17.11 5.50
CA ALA A 86 -6.16 17.28 4.98
C ALA A 86 -7.02 16.02 5.18
N ALA A 87 -6.45 14.84 4.95
CA ALA A 87 -7.12 13.55 5.13
C ALA A 87 -7.34 13.21 6.61
N PHE A 88 -6.28 13.23 7.43
CA PHE A 88 -6.31 12.61 8.77
C PHE A 88 -6.32 13.62 9.93
N GLY A 89 -6.06 14.88 9.65
CA GLY A 89 -5.99 15.97 10.63
C GLY A 89 -7.14 16.98 10.54
N THR A 90 -8.08 16.82 9.61
CA THR A 90 -9.24 17.72 9.47
C THR A 90 -10.55 16.98 9.33
N LYS A 91 -11.66 17.67 9.65
CA LYS A 91 -13.03 17.16 9.57
C LYS A 91 -13.72 17.68 8.31
N GLN A 92 -14.48 16.83 7.64
CA GLN A 92 -15.36 17.23 6.55
C GLN A 92 -16.54 18.06 7.05
N ARG A 93 -17.07 18.92 6.19
CA ARG A 93 -18.33 19.63 6.39
C ARG A 93 -19.53 18.71 6.16
N ALA A 94 -20.72 19.16 6.54
CA ALA A 94 -21.96 18.41 6.38
C ALA A 94 -22.26 18.01 4.91
N ASP A 95 -21.79 18.79 3.94
CA ASP A 95 -21.91 18.53 2.50
C ASP A 95 -20.80 17.61 1.92
N GLY A 96 -19.94 17.05 2.80
CA GLY A 96 -18.79 16.21 2.45
C GLY A 96 -17.60 16.97 1.85
N THR A 97 -17.63 18.31 1.86
CA THR A 97 -16.50 19.14 1.41
C THR A 97 -15.49 19.40 2.52
N LEU A 98 -14.30 19.84 2.15
CA LEU A 98 -13.26 20.21 3.10
C LEU A 98 -13.67 21.42 3.97
N GLY A 99 -13.38 21.33 5.26
CA GLY A 99 -13.35 22.50 6.15
C GLY A 99 -12.29 23.52 5.71
N LEU A 100 -12.29 24.72 6.29
CA LEU A 100 -11.39 25.81 5.88
C LEU A 100 -9.90 25.40 5.96
N ASP A 101 -9.51 24.76 7.06
CA ASP A 101 -8.12 24.34 7.25
C ASP A 101 -7.75 23.15 6.36
N GLY A 102 -8.66 22.19 6.18
CA GLY A 102 -8.48 21.06 5.25
C GLY A 102 -8.35 21.53 3.81
N TYR A 103 -9.14 22.53 3.40
CA TYR A 103 -9.04 23.18 2.10
C TYR A 103 -7.70 23.90 1.95
N THR A 104 -7.26 24.62 2.97
CA THR A 104 -5.97 25.34 2.93
C THR A 104 -4.79 24.37 2.88
N ALA A 105 -4.85 23.26 3.62
CA ALA A 105 -3.87 22.18 3.54
C ALA A 105 -3.86 21.57 2.14
N SER A 106 -5.01 21.15 1.62
CA SER A 106 -5.15 20.60 0.26
C SER A 106 -4.61 21.55 -0.81
N ARG A 107 -4.90 22.87 -0.72
CA ARG A 107 -4.34 23.89 -1.64
C ARG A 107 -2.83 24.07 -1.50
N THR A 108 -2.29 23.95 -0.28
CA THR A 108 -0.84 23.97 -0.05
C THR A 108 -0.22 22.74 -0.72
N GLY A 109 -0.83 21.58 -0.55
CA GLY A 109 -0.41 20.33 -1.19
C GLY A 109 -0.45 20.41 -2.71
N MET A 110 -1.53 20.94 -3.28
CA MET A 110 -1.67 21.14 -4.73
C MET A 110 -0.53 21.99 -5.31
N TRP A 111 -0.23 23.15 -4.72
CA TRP A 111 0.88 24.00 -5.18
C TRP A 111 2.25 23.35 -4.98
N ALA A 112 2.42 22.61 -3.88
CA ALA A 112 3.66 21.89 -3.62
C ALA A 112 3.88 20.76 -4.63
N MET A 113 2.84 19.99 -4.98
CA MET A 113 2.91 18.95 -6.01
C MET A 113 3.11 19.53 -7.41
N LEU A 114 2.52 20.69 -7.72
CA LEU A 114 2.83 21.38 -8.98
C LEU A 114 4.31 21.79 -9.03
N GLY A 115 4.83 22.38 -7.94
CA GLY A 115 6.25 22.72 -7.84
C GLY A 115 7.16 21.49 -7.93
N TRP A 116 6.78 20.38 -7.29
CA TRP A 116 7.49 19.11 -7.37
C TRP A 116 7.55 18.58 -8.81
N GLY A 117 6.42 18.58 -9.53
CA GLY A 117 6.38 18.17 -10.93
C GLY A 117 7.21 19.09 -11.85
N LEU A 118 7.23 20.40 -11.59
CA LEU A 118 8.06 21.34 -12.35
C LEU A 118 9.56 21.13 -12.08
N MET A 119 9.96 20.87 -10.83
CA MET A 119 11.34 20.50 -10.50
C MET A 119 11.71 19.18 -11.19
N ALA A 120 10.84 18.18 -11.17
CA ALA A 120 11.07 16.91 -11.86
C ALA A 120 11.25 17.07 -13.38
N LEU A 121 10.49 17.95 -14.04
CA LEU A 121 10.72 18.26 -15.45
C LEU A 121 12.05 19.00 -15.69
N MET A 122 12.47 19.85 -14.75
CA MET A 122 13.76 20.53 -14.81
C MET A 122 14.94 19.57 -14.61
N GLU A 123 14.75 18.49 -13.86
CA GLU A 123 15.78 17.47 -13.63
C GLU A 123 16.14 16.72 -14.91
N ILE A 124 15.20 16.48 -15.83
CA ILE A 124 15.46 15.75 -17.10
C ILE A 124 16.66 16.35 -17.88
N PRO A 125 16.66 17.64 -18.27
CA PRO A 125 17.80 18.23 -18.95
C PRO A 125 19.03 18.43 -18.04
N LEU A 126 18.86 18.53 -16.73
CA LEU A 126 19.97 18.65 -15.78
C LEU A 126 20.71 17.30 -15.61
N VAL A 127 20.01 16.17 -15.55
CA VAL A 127 20.58 14.81 -15.60
C VAL A 127 21.40 14.64 -16.86
N LEU A 128 20.83 15.01 -18.03
CA LEU A 128 21.56 14.89 -19.29
C LEU A 128 22.81 15.79 -19.32
N SER A 129 22.71 17.01 -18.82
CA SER A 129 23.86 17.93 -18.70
C SER A 129 24.95 17.31 -17.81
N ASP A 130 24.54 16.74 -16.69
CA ASP A 130 25.43 16.15 -15.71
C ASP A 130 26.18 14.92 -16.24
N VAL A 131 25.47 14.01 -16.90
CA VAL A 131 26.04 12.76 -17.42
C VAL A 131 26.87 12.97 -18.69
N SER A 132 26.46 13.91 -19.56
CA SER A 132 27.16 14.17 -20.83
C SER A 132 28.27 15.21 -20.74
N GLY A 133 28.36 15.98 -19.65
CA GLY A 133 29.26 17.11 -19.52
C GLY A 133 28.93 18.32 -20.42
N GLN A 134 27.81 18.27 -21.15
CA GLN A 134 27.35 19.39 -21.97
C GLN A 134 26.68 20.47 -21.10
N PRO A 135 26.83 21.76 -21.45
CA PRO A 135 26.18 22.83 -20.68
C PRO A 135 24.65 22.77 -20.78
N LEU A 136 23.97 23.22 -19.74
CA LEU A 136 22.49 23.24 -19.67
C LEU A 136 21.84 23.97 -20.86
N SER A 137 22.49 25.00 -21.42
CA SER A 137 22.00 25.71 -22.61
C SER A 137 21.79 24.81 -23.82
N THR A 138 22.52 23.70 -23.89
CA THR A 138 22.40 22.68 -24.93
C THR A 138 21.35 21.65 -24.53
N THR A 139 21.44 21.10 -23.32
CA THR A 139 20.58 19.97 -22.91
C THR A 139 19.13 20.36 -22.61
N ILE A 140 18.86 21.63 -22.31
CA ILE A 140 17.48 22.13 -22.12
C ILE A 140 16.66 22.13 -23.40
N GLN A 141 17.31 22.08 -24.57
CA GLN A 141 16.63 22.03 -25.86
C GLN A 141 15.79 20.75 -25.98
N LEU A 142 14.53 20.90 -26.38
CA LEU A 142 13.56 19.79 -26.41
C LEU A 142 14.00 18.63 -27.31
N SER A 143 14.82 18.90 -28.34
CA SER A 143 15.42 17.87 -29.21
C SER A 143 16.29 16.86 -28.47
N ASN A 144 16.86 17.25 -27.32
CA ASN A 144 17.77 16.42 -26.53
C ASN A 144 17.04 15.65 -25.43
N TRP A 145 15.75 15.89 -25.21
CA TRP A 145 15.00 15.22 -24.14
C TRP A 145 14.77 13.73 -24.44
N ALA A 146 14.55 13.37 -25.71
CA ALA A 146 14.44 11.97 -26.12
C ALA A 146 15.70 11.19 -25.72
N VAL A 147 16.88 11.79 -25.93
CA VAL A 147 18.17 11.20 -25.53
C VAL A 147 18.21 10.94 -24.03
N SER A 148 17.80 11.91 -23.20
CA SER A 148 17.75 11.71 -21.74
C SER A 148 16.81 10.59 -21.33
N LEU A 149 15.60 10.55 -21.89
CA LEU A 149 14.57 9.58 -21.53
C LEU A 149 14.91 8.16 -21.97
N GLU A 150 15.58 8.00 -23.12
CA GLU A 150 15.92 6.70 -23.69
C GLU A 150 17.25 6.15 -23.15
N GLN A 151 18.22 7.02 -22.86
CA GLN A 151 19.57 6.60 -22.49
C GLN A 151 19.84 6.68 -20.98
N THR A 152 18.97 7.30 -20.19
CA THR A 152 19.15 7.40 -18.72
C THR A 152 17.92 6.91 -17.97
N LYS A 153 18.09 5.92 -17.08
CA LYS A 153 17.02 5.46 -16.18
C LYS A 153 16.51 6.61 -15.30
N GLU A 154 17.40 7.51 -14.87
CA GLU A 154 17.06 8.69 -14.07
C GLU A 154 16.13 9.67 -14.80
N GLY A 155 16.39 9.99 -16.08
CA GLY A 155 15.54 10.88 -16.87
C GLY A 155 14.12 10.34 -16.98
N LEU A 156 13.97 9.04 -17.25
CA LEU A 156 12.67 8.37 -17.30
C LEU A 156 11.95 8.38 -15.93
N ALA A 157 12.68 8.15 -14.84
CA ALA A 157 12.11 8.21 -13.49
C ALA A 157 11.56 9.61 -13.17
N TRP A 158 12.29 10.67 -13.52
CA TRP A 158 11.84 12.06 -13.35
C TRP A 158 10.59 12.40 -14.17
N LEU A 159 10.44 11.83 -15.37
CA LEU A 159 9.20 11.96 -16.14
C LEU A 159 8.01 11.35 -15.39
N TRP A 160 8.15 10.14 -14.84
CA TRP A 160 7.08 9.51 -14.06
C TRP A 160 6.74 10.29 -12.79
N VAL A 161 7.75 10.82 -12.10
CA VAL A 161 7.58 11.74 -10.97
C VAL A 161 6.70 12.93 -11.38
N ALA A 162 7.03 13.58 -12.51
CA ALA A 162 6.28 14.73 -13.02
C ALA A 162 4.83 14.37 -13.37
N ILE A 163 4.60 13.20 -13.98
CA ILE A 163 3.26 12.70 -14.31
C ILE A 163 2.42 12.50 -13.04
N PHE A 164 2.93 11.76 -12.05
CA PHE A 164 2.20 11.51 -10.80
C PHE A 164 1.94 12.80 -10.03
N ALA A 165 2.93 13.69 -9.96
CA ALA A 165 2.78 14.98 -9.30
C ALA A 165 1.73 15.87 -10.02
N GLY A 166 1.74 15.87 -11.36
CA GLY A 166 0.76 16.57 -12.20
C GLY A 166 -0.66 16.03 -12.01
N ILE A 167 -0.84 14.72 -11.95
CA ILE A 167 -2.14 14.07 -11.66
C ILE A 167 -2.68 14.54 -10.31
N VAL A 168 -1.84 14.60 -9.27
CA VAL A 168 -2.26 15.06 -7.94
C VAL A 168 -2.58 16.55 -7.95
N ALA A 169 -1.73 17.39 -8.55
CA ALA A 169 -1.93 18.83 -8.64
C ALA A 169 -3.24 19.17 -9.39
N LEU A 170 -3.47 18.55 -10.55
CA LEU A 170 -4.67 18.75 -11.34
C LEU A 170 -5.90 18.18 -10.61
N GLY A 171 -5.86 16.93 -10.18
CA GLY A 171 -6.97 16.26 -9.51
C GLY A 171 -7.43 17.01 -8.25
N SER A 172 -6.48 17.43 -7.40
CA SER A 172 -6.79 18.18 -6.19
C SER A 172 -7.25 19.62 -6.45
N SER A 173 -6.94 20.20 -7.62
CA SER A 173 -7.50 21.50 -8.02
C SER A 173 -8.98 21.40 -8.42
N LEU A 174 -9.41 20.24 -8.93
CA LEU A 174 -10.74 20.03 -9.52
C LEU A 174 -11.81 19.64 -8.48
N THR A 175 -11.40 19.12 -7.32
CA THR A 175 -12.33 18.65 -6.28
C THR A 175 -12.07 19.30 -4.92
N ARG A 176 -13.14 19.53 -4.17
CA ARG A 176 -13.10 20.00 -2.78
C ARG A 176 -13.63 18.96 -1.80
N LYS A 177 -13.92 17.75 -2.28
CA LYS A 177 -14.49 16.68 -1.46
C LYS A 177 -13.39 16.07 -0.59
N TRP A 178 -13.69 15.87 0.69
CA TRP A 178 -12.74 15.35 1.66
C TRP A 178 -12.33 13.91 1.37
N ILE A 179 -13.23 13.11 0.81
CA ILE A 179 -13.00 11.69 0.48
C ILE A 179 -11.85 11.44 -0.51
N TRP A 180 -11.46 12.43 -1.31
CA TRP A 180 -10.34 12.30 -2.26
C TRP A 180 -8.97 12.58 -1.63
N GLN A 181 -8.91 13.17 -0.43
CA GLN A 181 -7.61 13.53 0.18
C GLN A 181 -6.71 12.32 0.45
N PRO A 182 -7.21 11.15 0.91
CA PRO A 182 -6.38 9.94 1.01
C PRO A 182 -5.84 9.45 -0.34
N VAL A 183 -6.60 9.63 -1.42
CA VAL A 183 -6.17 9.24 -2.78
C VAL A 183 -5.02 10.15 -3.23
N PHE A 184 -5.16 11.47 -3.05
CA PHE A 184 -4.07 12.40 -3.35
C PHE A 184 -2.84 12.17 -2.48
N PHE A 185 -3.03 11.85 -1.19
CA PHE A 185 -1.96 11.43 -0.30
C PHE A 185 -1.24 10.18 -0.85
N ALA A 186 -1.98 9.12 -1.20
CA ALA A 186 -1.40 7.89 -1.73
C ALA A 186 -0.63 8.12 -3.04
N ILE A 187 -1.22 8.83 -4.02
CA ILE A 187 -0.54 9.12 -5.29
C ILE A 187 0.66 10.04 -5.09
N SER A 188 0.61 10.99 -4.13
CA SER A 188 1.77 11.82 -3.81
C SER A 188 2.95 11.02 -3.24
N LEU A 189 2.69 9.94 -2.48
CA LEU A 189 3.73 9.00 -2.04
C LEU A 189 4.29 8.20 -3.23
N VAL A 190 3.41 7.70 -4.09
CA VAL A 190 3.79 6.95 -5.30
C VAL A 190 4.68 7.81 -6.22
N SER A 191 4.44 9.13 -6.27
CA SER A 191 5.25 10.05 -7.09
C SER A 191 6.74 10.05 -6.73
N MET A 192 7.12 9.55 -5.57
CA MET A 192 8.52 9.46 -5.13
C MET A 192 9.16 8.11 -5.44
N MET A 193 8.36 7.07 -5.69
CA MET A 193 8.86 5.70 -5.86
C MET A 193 9.78 5.52 -7.07
N PRO A 194 9.58 6.19 -8.23
CA PRO A 194 10.53 6.09 -9.34
C PRO A 194 11.96 6.45 -8.93
N LEU A 195 12.13 7.44 -8.03
CA LEU A 195 13.45 7.85 -7.53
C LEU A 195 14.10 6.81 -6.63
N ALA A 196 13.30 5.98 -5.97
CA ALA A 196 13.83 4.91 -5.14
C ALA A 196 14.45 3.79 -5.98
N VAL A 197 13.83 3.50 -7.12
CA VAL A 197 14.25 2.44 -8.05
C VAL A 197 15.49 2.80 -8.84
N VAL A 198 15.73 4.08 -9.12
CA VAL A 198 16.93 4.54 -9.86
C VAL A 198 18.04 5.09 -8.96
N SER A 199 17.96 4.85 -7.65
CA SER A 199 18.97 5.34 -6.71
C SER A 199 20.31 4.62 -6.89
N HIS A 200 21.42 5.23 -6.47
CA HIS A 200 22.73 4.56 -6.47
C HIS A 200 22.79 3.29 -5.61
N ASN A 201 21.81 3.10 -4.71
CA ASN A 201 21.66 1.88 -3.92
C ASN A 201 20.85 0.79 -4.63
N ALA A 202 20.39 1.05 -5.86
CA ALA A 202 19.63 0.12 -6.68
C ALA A 202 20.50 -0.58 -7.74
N SER A 203 21.83 -0.39 -7.69
CA SER A 203 22.80 -1.08 -8.55
C SER A 203 23.94 -1.66 -7.72
N GLY A 204 24.59 -2.69 -8.24
CA GLY A 204 25.72 -3.38 -7.58
C GLY A 204 25.30 -4.47 -6.58
N GLY A 205 26.26 -4.89 -5.75
CA GLY A 205 26.02 -5.90 -4.72
C GLY A 205 25.05 -5.40 -3.63
N ALA A 206 24.21 -6.30 -3.12
CA ALA A 206 23.18 -6.05 -2.11
C ALA A 206 22.16 -4.95 -2.48
N HIS A 207 21.92 -4.71 -3.78
CA HIS A 207 20.95 -3.72 -4.24
C HIS A 207 19.50 -4.05 -3.84
N ASP A 208 19.21 -5.31 -3.51
CA ASP A 208 17.95 -5.77 -2.91
C ASP A 208 17.70 -5.04 -1.57
N TYR A 209 18.69 -5.04 -0.69
CA TYR A 209 18.65 -4.29 0.58
C TYR A 209 18.79 -2.79 0.37
N GLY A 210 19.64 -2.36 -0.57
CA GLY A 210 19.83 -0.95 -0.90
C GLY A 210 18.53 -0.28 -1.35
N THR A 211 17.83 -0.87 -2.32
CA THR A 211 16.55 -0.38 -2.84
C THR A 211 15.46 -0.41 -1.76
N ASN A 212 15.29 -1.55 -1.07
CA ASN A 212 14.23 -1.70 -0.07
C ASN A 212 14.43 -0.75 1.12
N SER A 213 15.66 -0.62 1.63
CA SER A 213 15.98 0.33 2.70
C SER A 213 15.75 1.78 2.26
N TYR A 214 16.07 2.12 1.02
CA TYR A 214 15.87 3.47 0.50
C TYR A 214 14.38 3.83 0.31
N ILE A 215 13.54 2.89 -0.16
CA ILE A 215 12.07 3.05 -0.20
C ILE A 215 11.54 3.42 1.20
N TRP A 216 11.98 2.69 2.23
CA TRP A 216 11.62 2.98 3.62
C TRP A 216 12.13 4.35 4.05
N HIS A 217 13.41 4.64 3.80
CA HIS A 217 14.03 5.91 4.16
C HIS A 217 13.25 7.11 3.61
N LEU A 218 12.94 7.08 2.32
CA LEU A 218 12.19 8.15 1.65
C LEU A 218 10.76 8.27 2.20
N THR A 219 10.06 7.13 2.32
CA THR A 219 8.66 7.12 2.79
C THR A 219 8.51 7.70 4.19
N PHE A 220 9.40 7.31 5.11
CA PHE A 220 9.35 7.83 6.47
C PHE A 220 9.90 9.26 6.58
N THR A 221 10.83 9.66 5.71
CA THR A 221 11.24 11.07 5.60
C THR A 221 10.06 11.97 5.25
N VAL A 222 9.26 11.63 4.24
CA VAL A 222 8.10 12.46 3.83
C VAL A 222 7.00 12.49 4.89
N PHE A 223 6.79 11.40 5.64
CA PHE A 223 5.87 11.41 6.79
C PHE A 223 6.34 12.34 7.90
N TRP A 224 7.63 12.31 8.23
CA TRP A 224 8.19 13.13 9.28
C TRP A 224 8.28 14.60 8.84
N VAL A 225 9.10 14.92 7.86
CA VAL A 225 9.35 16.29 7.40
C VAL A 225 8.05 16.93 6.89
N GLY A 226 7.33 16.23 6.02
CA GLY A 226 6.09 16.73 5.43
C GLY A 226 5.00 16.98 6.45
N GLY A 227 4.76 16.03 7.36
CA GLY A 227 3.75 16.20 8.40
C GLY A 227 4.08 17.35 9.35
N LEU A 228 5.36 17.60 9.66
CA LEU A 228 5.75 18.74 10.49
C LEU A 228 5.53 20.07 9.75
N MET A 229 5.90 20.15 8.47
CA MET A 229 5.64 21.32 7.62
C MET A 229 4.14 21.65 7.54
N ALA A 230 3.31 20.63 7.40
CA ALA A 230 1.85 20.78 7.40
C ALA A 230 1.34 21.27 8.76
N LEU A 231 1.86 20.72 9.87
CA LEU A 231 1.52 21.15 11.23
C LEU A 231 1.99 22.56 11.55
N VAL A 232 3.13 23.03 11.04
CA VAL A 232 3.52 24.44 11.14
C VAL A 232 2.46 25.34 10.49
N GLY A 233 1.91 24.92 9.35
CA GLY A 233 0.78 25.58 8.69
C GLY A 233 -0.46 25.60 9.57
N HIS A 234 -0.90 24.42 10.02
CA HIS A 234 -2.06 24.21 10.89
C HIS A 234 -1.98 25.05 12.19
N ALA A 235 -0.85 24.97 12.88
CA ALA A 235 -0.59 25.67 14.15
C ALA A 235 -0.64 27.19 14.00
N ARG A 236 -0.02 27.74 12.94
CA ARG A 236 0.05 29.19 12.69
C ARG A 236 -1.27 29.79 12.19
N ARG A 237 -2.10 28.97 11.54
CA ARG A 237 -3.49 29.32 11.19
C ARG A 237 -4.49 29.08 12.32
N ARG A 238 -4.08 28.39 13.39
CA ARG A 238 -4.94 27.95 14.50
C ARG A 238 -6.06 27.03 14.04
N GLY A 239 -5.68 26.01 13.30
CA GLY A 239 -6.61 24.95 12.93
C GLY A 239 -7.24 24.30 14.16
N GLU A 240 -8.45 23.80 13.98
CA GLU A 240 -9.21 23.10 15.02
C GLU A 240 -8.52 21.79 15.40
N TRP A 241 -8.84 21.25 16.59
CA TRP A 241 -8.33 19.96 17.06
C TRP A 241 -6.81 19.86 17.24
N MET A 242 -6.09 20.99 17.30
CA MET A 242 -4.64 21.05 17.45
C MET A 242 -4.05 20.05 18.47
N PRO A 243 -4.56 19.91 19.72
CA PRO A 243 -4.00 18.94 20.68
C PRO A 243 -4.09 17.49 20.17
N GLU A 244 -5.21 17.13 19.53
CA GLU A 244 -5.46 15.78 19.02
C GLU A 244 -4.61 15.50 17.78
N VAL A 245 -4.54 16.44 16.83
CA VAL A 245 -3.73 16.28 15.60
C VAL A 245 -2.24 16.17 15.94
N VAL A 246 -1.72 17.01 16.84
CA VAL A 246 -0.31 16.94 17.25
C VAL A 246 0.02 15.64 17.99
N LYS A 247 -0.88 15.12 18.84
CA LYS A 247 -0.68 13.82 19.48
C LYS A 247 -0.62 12.67 18.48
N ARG A 248 -1.57 12.62 17.53
CA ARG A 248 -1.60 11.61 16.47
C ARG A 248 -0.33 11.68 15.62
N TYR A 249 0.05 12.89 15.22
CA TYR A 249 1.27 13.09 14.45
C TYR A 249 2.55 12.78 15.25
N SER A 250 2.60 13.08 16.56
CA SER A 250 3.78 12.76 17.38
C SER A 250 4.09 11.25 17.42
N PHE A 251 3.05 10.41 17.32
CA PHE A 251 3.20 8.97 17.14
C PHE A 251 3.74 8.63 15.74
N VAL A 252 3.16 9.21 14.67
CA VAL A 252 3.65 9.04 13.29
C VAL A 252 5.12 9.46 13.17
N ALA A 253 5.48 10.61 13.73
CA ALA A 253 6.84 11.13 13.76
C ALA A 253 7.81 10.22 14.55
N LEU A 254 7.35 9.53 15.60
CA LEU A 254 8.18 8.55 16.31
C LEU A 254 8.53 7.37 15.41
N VAL A 255 7.51 6.77 14.80
CA VAL A 255 7.66 5.63 13.92
C VAL A 255 8.53 6.01 12.73
N ALA A 256 8.28 7.17 12.14
CA ALA A 256 9.06 7.69 11.04
C ALA A 256 10.53 7.93 11.42
N PHE A 257 10.80 8.53 12.58
CA PHE A 257 12.16 8.71 13.07
C PHE A 257 12.90 7.37 13.23
N ILE A 258 12.27 6.37 13.87
CA ILE A 258 12.89 5.06 14.10
C ILE A 258 13.14 4.34 12.77
N ALA A 259 12.11 4.23 11.91
CA ALA A 259 12.20 3.50 10.65
C ALA A 259 13.17 4.15 9.67
N MET A 260 13.16 5.49 9.55
CA MET A 260 14.09 6.24 8.71
C MET A 260 15.53 6.13 9.22
N SER A 261 15.74 6.16 10.55
CA SER A 261 17.08 6.00 11.14
C SER A 261 17.62 4.58 10.94
N ALA A 262 16.78 3.56 11.13
CA ALA A 262 17.15 2.17 10.90
C ALA A 262 17.48 1.90 9.43
N SER A 263 16.65 2.41 8.50
CA SER A 263 16.92 2.25 7.07
C SER A 263 18.14 3.05 6.61
N GLY A 264 18.37 4.25 7.18
CA GLY A 264 19.57 5.05 6.91
C GLY A 264 20.84 4.37 7.43
N PHE A 265 20.76 3.68 8.57
CA PHE A 265 21.86 2.88 9.10
C PHE A 265 22.17 1.69 8.20
N ILE A 266 21.15 0.94 7.75
CA ILE A 266 21.33 -0.18 6.80
C ILE A 266 22.00 0.33 5.53
N ASN A 267 21.54 1.46 4.99
CA ASN A 267 22.11 2.06 3.79
C ASN A 267 23.58 2.45 3.98
N ALA A 268 23.93 3.08 5.11
CA ALA A 268 25.32 3.40 5.43
C ALA A 268 26.17 2.13 5.56
N ALA A 269 25.66 1.09 6.24
CA ALA A 269 26.38 -0.16 6.44
C ALA A 269 26.67 -0.94 5.14
N ILE A 270 25.91 -0.69 4.07
CA ILE A 270 26.14 -1.28 2.74
C ILE A 270 27.21 -0.51 1.95
N ASN A 271 27.39 0.78 2.23
CA ASN A 271 28.20 1.69 1.41
C ASN A 271 29.54 2.11 2.02
N ILE A 272 29.76 1.89 3.32
CA ILE A 272 30.98 2.34 4.00
C ILE A 272 31.42 1.41 5.15
N ASP A 273 32.73 1.19 5.25
CA ASP A 273 33.37 0.50 6.37
C ASP A 273 33.61 1.42 7.56
N TRP A 274 33.72 0.84 8.75
CA TRP A 274 33.96 1.58 9.99
C TRP A 274 35.24 2.42 9.98
N SER A 275 36.29 1.98 9.27
CA SER A 275 37.55 2.72 9.15
C SER A 275 37.42 3.98 8.30
N ASP A 276 36.47 4.00 7.35
CA ASP A 276 36.35 5.07 6.36
C ASP A 276 35.43 6.21 6.79
N LEU A 277 34.72 6.03 7.91
CA LEU A 277 33.78 7.01 8.47
C LEU A 277 34.42 8.39 8.72
N VAL A 278 35.70 8.44 9.07
CA VAL A 278 36.41 9.70 9.38
C VAL A 278 37.54 10.02 8.38
N SER A 279 37.91 9.08 7.51
CA SER A 279 39.00 9.26 6.55
C SER A 279 38.53 9.78 5.20
N ASN A 280 37.26 9.55 4.83
CA ASN A 280 36.69 9.89 3.54
C ASN A 280 35.57 10.94 3.67
N ASN A 281 35.46 11.84 2.68
CA ASN A 281 34.38 12.84 2.58
C ASN A 281 32.99 12.21 2.65
N TYR A 282 32.79 11.04 2.03
CA TYR A 282 31.53 10.29 2.12
C TYR A 282 31.18 9.93 3.58
N GLY A 283 32.15 9.37 4.31
CA GLY A 283 31.99 9.02 5.73
C GLY A 283 31.70 10.22 6.62
N ILE A 284 32.39 11.33 6.39
CA ILE A 284 32.16 12.58 7.13
C ILE A 284 30.72 13.08 6.90
N MET A 285 30.23 13.06 5.66
CA MET A 285 28.84 13.45 5.37
C MET A 285 27.81 12.52 6.03
N VAL A 286 28.08 11.20 6.09
CA VAL A 286 27.26 10.24 6.82
C VAL A 286 27.24 10.58 8.32
N LEU A 287 28.39 10.87 8.93
CA LEU A 287 28.48 11.28 10.34
C LEU A 287 27.73 12.59 10.62
N VAL A 288 27.87 13.60 9.75
CA VAL A 288 27.12 14.86 9.86
C VAL A 288 25.61 14.58 9.84
N LYS A 289 25.13 13.75 8.92
CA LYS A 289 23.72 13.35 8.84
C LYS A 289 23.27 12.62 10.11
N ALA A 290 24.10 11.72 10.66
CA ALA A 290 23.81 11.02 11.91
C ALA A 290 23.67 11.99 13.10
N VAL A 291 24.60 12.94 13.25
CA VAL A 291 24.55 13.96 14.31
C VAL A 291 23.31 14.84 14.19
N LEU A 292 23.00 15.34 12.98
CA LEU A 292 21.79 16.13 12.73
C LEU A 292 20.51 15.34 13.08
N THR A 293 20.48 14.04 12.73
CA THR A 293 19.36 13.14 13.06
C THR A 293 19.19 12.98 14.57
N ILE A 294 20.27 12.88 15.34
CA ILE A 294 20.22 12.83 16.81
C ILE A 294 19.63 14.13 17.38
N PHE A 295 20.07 15.30 16.89
CA PHE A 295 19.52 16.59 17.31
C PHE A 295 18.02 16.71 17.02
N LEU A 296 17.57 16.26 15.86
CA LEU A 296 16.14 16.21 15.53
C LEU A 296 15.36 15.26 16.46
N GLY A 297 15.95 14.12 16.84
CA GLY A 297 15.38 13.23 17.86
C GLY A 297 15.20 13.92 19.22
N LEU A 298 16.15 14.76 19.63
CA LEU A 298 16.06 15.58 20.83
C LEU A 298 14.94 16.64 20.71
N CYS A 299 14.78 17.30 19.56
CA CYS A 299 13.64 18.19 19.29
C CYS A 299 12.30 17.46 19.46
N GLY A 300 12.18 16.25 18.93
CA GLY A 300 11.00 15.39 19.11
C GLY A 300 10.73 15.05 20.58
N TYR A 301 11.79 14.79 21.37
CA TYR A 301 11.68 14.59 22.82
C TYR A 301 11.16 15.86 23.54
N VAL A 302 11.73 17.02 23.22
CA VAL A 302 11.29 18.32 23.74
C VAL A 302 9.83 18.58 23.39
N HIS A 303 9.41 18.25 22.16
CA HIS A 303 8.02 18.38 21.75
C HIS A 303 7.08 17.58 22.67
N ARG A 304 7.40 16.31 22.95
CA ARG A 304 6.59 15.42 23.80
C ARG A 304 6.57 15.82 25.27
N LYS A 305 7.69 16.30 25.81
CA LYS A 305 7.81 16.65 27.22
C LYS A 305 7.30 18.05 27.56
N ILE A 306 7.45 19.00 26.63
CA ILE A 306 7.21 20.42 26.90
C ILE A 306 6.06 20.96 26.05
N THR A 307 6.21 20.98 24.73
CA THR A 307 5.30 21.75 23.87
C THR A 307 3.89 21.14 23.77
N ILE A 308 3.76 19.81 23.75
CA ILE A 308 2.46 19.13 23.66
C ILE A 308 1.64 19.36 24.93
N PRO A 309 2.17 19.13 26.15
CA PRO A 309 1.49 19.50 27.38
C PRO A 309 1.14 21.00 27.47
N GLU A 310 1.97 21.88 26.93
CA GLU A 310 1.72 23.33 26.95
C GLU A 310 0.56 23.74 26.03
N ILE A 311 0.41 23.09 24.86
CA ILE A 311 -0.76 23.28 23.98
C ILE A 311 -2.06 22.96 24.76
N GLU A 312 -2.06 21.90 25.56
CA GLU A 312 -3.24 21.48 26.33
C GLU A 312 -3.55 22.43 27.49
N ARG A 313 -2.51 22.85 28.24
CA ARG A 313 -2.68 23.69 29.44
C ARG A 313 -2.95 25.15 29.12
N ALA A 314 -2.15 25.74 28.22
CA ALA A 314 -2.15 27.18 27.96
C ALA A 314 -2.94 27.56 26.70
N GLN A 315 -3.49 26.59 25.96
CA GLN A 315 -4.19 26.78 24.67
C GLN A 315 -3.41 27.67 23.67
N SER A 316 -2.08 27.60 23.75
CA SER A 316 -1.17 28.42 22.96
C SER A 316 -0.34 27.53 22.04
N ASN A 317 -0.50 27.73 20.73
CA ASN A 317 0.28 27.00 19.73
C ASN A 317 1.68 27.59 19.51
N ARG A 318 2.01 28.72 20.17
CA ARG A 318 3.23 29.52 19.91
C ARG A 318 4.53 28.79 20.21
N PRO A 319 4.68 28.10 21.36
CA PRO A 319 5.88 27.32 21.67
C PRO A 319 6.10 26.22 20.63
N PHE A 320 5.02 25.52 20.27
CA PHE A 320 5.06 24.45 19.28
C PHE A 320 5.57 24.92 17.91
N TRP A 321 4.92 25.92 17.28
CA TRP A 321 5.31 26.27 15.91
C TRP A 321 6.68 26.94 15.83
N ARG A 322 7.18 27.56 16.92
CA ARG A 322 8.54 28.11 16.96
C ARG A 322 9.60 27.03 16.92
N LEU A 323 9.46 26.00 17.77
CA LEU A 323 10.38 24.88 17.79
C LEU A 323 10.28 24.09 16.48
N ALA A 324 9.05 23.84 15.99
CA ALA A 324 8.83 23.14 14.74
C ALA A 324 9.44 23.85 13.51
N ILE A 325 9.46 25.19 13.47
CA ILE A 325 10.16 25.92 12.40
C ILE A 325 11.66 25.67 12.44
N VAL A 326 12.27 25.71 13.63
CA VAL A 326 13.71 25.41 13.80
C VAL A 326 14.00 23.98 13.40
N GLU A 327 13.17 23.03 13.82
CA GLU A 327 13.28 21.63 13.45
C GLU A 327 13.19 21.43 11.93
N VAL A 328 12.23 22.06 11.24
CA VAL A 328 12.12 21.98 9.78
C VAL A 328 13.32 22.63 9.08
N ILE A 329 13.92 23.69 9.62
CA ILE A 329 15.17 24.26 9.08
C ILE A 329 16.29 23.22 9.16
N ILE A 330 16.45 22.55 10.31
CA ILE A 330 17.46 21.49 10.48
C ILE A 330 17.17 20.32 9.52
N MET A 331 15.91 19.93 9.34
CA MET A 331 15.51 18.92 8.36
C MET A 331 15.86 19.34 6.93
N ALA A 332 15.60 20.59 6.54
CA ALA A 332 15.94 21.12 5.22
C ALA A 332 17.46 21.10 4.99
N LEU A 333 18.26 21.48 5.99
CA LEU A 333 19.72 21.34 5.94
C LEU A 333 20.12 19.87 5.80
N THR A 334 19.48 18.97 6.54
CA THR A 334 19.77 17.51 6.49
C THR A 334 19.46 16.93 5.10
N ILE A 335 18.36 17.35 4.47
CA ILE A 335 18.03 16.98 3.09
C ILE A 335 19.08 17.55 2.12
N GLY A 336 19.50 18.80 2.30
CA GLY A 336 20.57 19.39 1.48
C GLY A 336 21.89 18.61 1.57
N VAL A 337 22.29 18.18 2.77
CA VAL A 337 23.43 17.27 2.97
C VAL A 337 23.19 15.92 2.31
N ALA A 338 21.99 15.33 2.45
CA ALA A 338 21.68 14.03 1.88
C ALA A 338 21.72 14.02 0.34
N VAL A 339 21.23 15.09 -0.30
CA VAL A 339 21.29 15.27 -1.75
C VAL A 339 22.73 15.43 -2.23
N ALA A 340 23.57 16.17 -1.49
CA ALA A 340 25.00 16.28 -1.80
C ALA A 340 25.75 14.94 -1.61
N LEU A 341 25.46 14.22 -0.52
CA LEU A 341 26.00 12.89 -0.23
C LEU A 341 25.68 11.89 -1.34
N GLY A 342 24.45 11.92 -1.88
CA GLY A 342 24.06 11.06 -3.00
C GLY A 342 24.87 11.27 -4.29
N ARG A 343 25.73 12.29 -4.34
CA ARG A 343 26.64 12.57 -5.46
C ARG A 343 28.12 12.48 -5.08
N THR A 344 28.41 12.22 -3.81
CA THR A 344 29.78 11.98 -3.33
C THR A 344 30.08 10.49 -3.55
N PRO A 345 31.16 10.13 -4.24
CA PRO A 345 31.49 8.72 -4.48
C PRO A 345 31.79 8.02 -3.15
N PRO A 346 31.34 6.76 -2.96
CA PRO A 346 31.71 5.97 -1.79
C PRO A 346 33.21 5.62 -1.82
N PRO A 347 33.79 5.17 -0.70
CA PRO A 347 35.20 4.80 -0.59
C PRO A 347 35.68 3.75 -1.63
N PRO A 348 36.99 3.78 -2.01
CA PRO A 348 37.54 2.95 -3.10
C PRO A 348 37.25 1.45 -2.98
N ASN A 349 37.42 0.87 -1.80
CA ASN A 349 37.07 -0.52 -1.43
C ASN A 349 35.63 -0.93 -1.79
N PHE A 350 34.68 0.01 -1.82
CA PHE A 350 33.31 -0.25 -2.26
C PHE A 350 33.07 0.14 -3.73
N SER A 351 33.77 1.15 -4.24
CA SER A 351 33.77 1.45 -5.69
C SER A 351 34.44 0.36 -6.53
N GLU A 352 35.38 -0.39 -5.95
CA GLU A 352 36.06 -1.54 -6.55
C GLU A 352 35.14 -2.76 -6.69
N GLN A 353 33.99 -2.79 -6.00
CA GLN A 353 32.93 -3.75 -6.32
C GLN A 353 32.43 -3.53 -7.77
N ALA A 354 32.53 -2.32 -8.35
CA ALA A 354 32.27 -2.11 -9.77
C ALA A 354 33.35 -2.65 -10.73
N GLY A 355 34.26 -3.53 -10.28
CA GLY A 355 35.27 -4.21 -11.11
C GLY A 355 36.65 -3.57 -11.08
N GLY A 356 37.07 -3.03 -9.93
CA GLY A 356 38.42 -2.46 -9.73
C GLY A 356 39.52 -3.51 -9.54
N GLU A 357 40.78 -3.10 -9.71
CA GLU A 357 41.96 -3.98 -9.64
C GLU A 357 42.12 -4.65 -8.26
N GLY A 358 42.07 -5.98 -8.21
CA GLY A 358 42.48 -6.78 -7.05
C GLY A 358 41.35 -7.41 -6.22
N LEU A 359 40.08 -7.06 -6.45
CA LEU A 359 38.92 -7.77 -5.92
C LEU A 359 38.29 -8.69 -6.98
N PRO A 360 37.58 -9.76 -6.60
CA PRO A 360 36.80 -10.55 -7.56
C PRO A 360 35.79 -9.64 -8.26
N SER A 361 35.70 -9.72 -9.59
CA SER A 361 34.68 -9.00 -10.36
C SER A 361 33.28 -9.31 -9.84
N ILE A 362 32.42 -8.29 -9.71
CA ILE A 362 30.98 -8.50 -9.44
C ILE A 362 30.44 -9.54 -10.44
N THR A 363 29.79 -10.58 -9.91
CA THR A 363 29.16 -11.62 -10.73
C THR A 363 27.87 -11.10 -11.36
N GLN A 364 27.40 -11.73 -12.44
CA GLN A 364 26.09 -11.38 -13.00
C GLN A 364 24.94 -11.58 -12.00
N MET A 365 25.02 -12.63 -11.17
CA MET A 365 24.08 -12.82 -10.05
C MET A 365 24.06 -11.63 -9.09
N GLN A 366 25.21 -11.07 -8.73
CA GLN A 366 25.25 -9.89 -7.86
C GLN A 366 24.64 -8.65 -8.53
N VAL A 367 24.84 -8.46 -9.84
CA VAL A 367 24.20 -7.36 -10.58
C VAL A 367 22.68 -7.52 -10.62
N LYS A 368 22.18 -8.74 -10.87
CA LYS A 368 20.75 -9.01 -11.12
C LYS A 368 19.94 -9.30 -9.86
N LEU A 369 20.51 -10.06 -8.91
CA LEU A 369 19.86 -10.50 -7.66
C LEU A 369 20.31 -9.68 -6.43
N GLY A 370 21.52 -9.12 -6.46
CA GLY A 370 22.14 -8.47 -5.31
C GLY A 370 22.97 -9.41 -4.43
N TYR A 371 23.00 -10.70 -4.75
CA TYR A 371 23.76 -11.71 -4.01
C TYR A 371 24.08 -12.91 -4.90
N ASN A 372 25.03 -13.74 -4.46
CA ASN A 372 25.35 -15.00 -5.11
C ASN A 372 24.52 -16.13 -4.52
N LEU A 373 24.19 -17.10 -5.36
CA LEU A 373 23.66 -18.38 -4.93
C LEU A 373 24.75 -19.45 -5.14
N GLU A 374 25.14 -20.13 -4.06
CA GLU A 374 26.29 -21.06 -4.08
C GLU A 374 25.86 -22.52 -4.21
N ILE A 375 24.66 -22.86 -3.72
CA ILE A 375 24.11 -24.22 -3.72
C ILE A 375 22.81 -24.27 -4.50
N PRO A 376 22.46 -25.40 -5.14
CA PRO A 376 21.17 -25.55 -5.82
C PRO A 376 20.00 -25.51 -4.83
N PHE A 377 18.82 -25.14 -5.32
CA PHE A 377 17.59 -25.19 -4.52
C PHE A 377 17.28 -26.62 -4.08
N GLY A 378 16.96 -26.81 -2.80
CA GLY A 378 16.69 -28.11 -2.21
C GLY A 378 16.57 -28.02 -0.70
N TRP A 379 16.54 -29.17 -0.01
CA TRP A 379 16.37 -29.18 1.45
C TRP A 379 17.51 -28.51 2.20
N GLU A 380 18.75 -28.66 1.74
CA GLU A 380 19.88 -27.95 2.33
C GLU A 380 19.66 -26.44 2.26
N ALA A 381 19.38 -25.91 1.07
CA ALA A 381 19.11 -24.49 0.86
C ALA A 381 17.97 -23.99 1.74
N MET A 382 16.86 -24.74 1.85
CA MET A 382 15.72 -24.37 2.71
C MET A 382 16.09 -24.10 4.17
N PHE A 383 17.11 -24.77 4.71
CA PHE A 383 17.56 -24.58 6.09
C PHE A 383 18.81 -23.70 6.24
N THR A 384 19.63 -23.54 5.20
CA THR A 384 20.89 -22.77 5.25
C THR A 384 20.80 -21.38 4.61
N GLN A 385 19.96 -21.21 3.60
CA GLN A 385 19.85 -19.97 2.81
C GLN A 385 18.70 -19.10 3.33
N TRP A 386 19.05 -18.12 4.15
CA TRP A 386 18.10 -17.18 4.74
C TRP A 386 18.61 -15.76 4.62
N ARG A 387 17.77 -14.87 4.11
CA ARG A 387 18.03 -13.44 3.97
C ARG A 387 16.78 -12.68 4.40
N PHE A 388 16.91 -11.75 5.34
CA PHE A 388 15.73 -11.05 5.85
C PHE A 388 15.20 -10.04 4.83
N ASP A 389 14.04 -10.32 4.23
CA ASP A 389 13.37 -9.36 3.35
C ASP A 389 12.91 -8.13 4.15
N ILE A 390 13.56 -7.00 3.90
CA ILE A 390 13.29 -5.73 4.58
C ILE A 390 11.83 -5.28 4.39
N PHE A 391 11.21 -5.56 3.25
CA PHE A 391 9.87 -5.08 2.92
C PHE A 391 8.79 -6.00 3.49
N PHE A 392 8.70 -7.24 3.00
CA PHE A 392 7.68 -8.22 3.38
C PHE A 392 7.93 -8.84 4.74
N GLY A 393 9.19 -9.09 5.12
CA GLY A 393 9.54 -9.60 6.44
C GLY A 393 9.18 -8.61 7.55
N SER A 394 9.51 -7.32 7.37
CA SER A 394 9.09 -6.27 8.29
C SER A 394 7.56 -6.09 8.30
N ALA A 395 6.90 -6.14 7.13
CA ALA A 395 5.45 -6.04 7.04
C ALA A 395 4.75 -7.18 7.80
N ALA A 396 5.25 -8.40 7.71
CA ALA A 396 4.75 -9.56 8.44
C ALA A 396 4.83 -9.36 9.97
N ILE A 397 5.99 -8.92 10.47
CA ILE A 397 6.21 -8.66 11.90
C ILE A 397 5.32 -7.53 12.40
N ILE A 398 5.22 -6.44 11.65
CA ILE A 398 4.37 -5.29 12.01
C ILE A 398 2.90 -5.68 11.99
N ALA A 399 2.44 -6.42 10.98
CA ALA A 399 1.06 -6.90 10.88
C ALA A 399 0.70 -7.82 12.06
N ALA A 400 1.60 -8.73 12.46
CA ALA A 400 1.42 -9.56 13.65
C ALA A 400 1.33 -8.70 14.92
N TRP A 401 2.25 -7.74 15.10
CA TRP A 401 2.26 -6.86 16.27
C TRP A 401 1.00 -6.00 16.39
N ILE A 402 0.55 -5.38 15.30
CA ILE A 402 -0.67 -4.56 15.27
C ILE A 402 -1.89 -5.39 15.67
N TYR A 403 -2.03 -6.60 15.12
CA TYR A 403 -3.14 -7.49 15.43
C TYR A 403 -3.14 -7.91 16.90
N LEU A 404 -1.98 -8.31 17.43
CA LEU A 404 -1.85 -8.68 18.85
C LEU A 404 -2.10 -7.49 19.77
N TYR A 405 -1.70 -6.28 19.37
CA TYR A 405 -2.00 -5.05 20.10
C TYR A 405 -3.51 -4.75 20.12
N TRP A 406 -4.21 -4.89 18.98
CA TRP A 406 -5.67 -4.76 18.94
C TRP A 406 -6.39 -5.82 19.75
N LEU A 407 -5.89 -7.06 19.75
CA LEU A 407 -6.39 -8.13 20.61
C LEU A 407 -6.20 -7.79 22.10
N TYR A 408 -5.04 -7.27 22.47
CA TYR A 408 -4.77 -6.77 23.82
C TYR A 408 -5.76 -5.66 24.21
N LEU A 409 -5.98 -4.67 23.33
CA LEU A 409 -6.93 -3.57 23.57
C LEU A 409 -8.37 -4.07 23.72
N LEU A 410 -8.77 -5.09 22.95
CA LEU A 410 -10.09 -5.71 23.04
C LEU A 410 -10.26 -6.46 24.36
N LYS A 411 -9.29 -7.30 24.75
CA LYS A 411 -9.31 -8.05 26.01
C LYS A 411 -9.31 -7.12 27.23
N LYS A 412 -8.56 -6.02 27.18
CA LYS A 412 -8.55 -4.99 28.25
C LYS A 412 -9.92 -4.36 28.48
N ARG A 413 -10.82 -4.41 27.49
CA ARG A 413 -12.21 -3.92 27.58
C ARG A 413 -13.22 -5.01 27.90
N GLY A 414 -12.77 -6.23 28.23
CA GLY A 414 -13.64 -7.38 28.49
C GLY A 414 -14.24 -8.03 27.25
N GLY A 415 -13.75 -7.67 26.05
CA GLY A 415 -14.19 -8.30 24.80
C GLY A 415 -13.56 -9.67 24.61
N THR A 416 -14.30 -10.60 23.98
CA THR A 416 -13.82 -11.92 23.58
C THR A 416 -13.46 -11.95 22.09
N TRP A 417 -12.49 -12.79 21.75
CA TRP A 417 -12.06 -13.01 20.36
C TRP A 417 -11.72 -14.48 20.15
N PRO A 418 -12.15 -15.13 19.04
CA PRO A 418 -11.87 -16.53 18.80
C PRO A 418 -10.36 -16.80 18.64
N LEU A 419 -9.86 -17.84 19.31
CA LEU A 419 -8.44 -18.23 19.21
C LEU A 419 -8.07 -18.65 17.78
N SER A 420 -8.99 -19.34 17.08
CA SER A 420 -8.80 -19.76 15.68
C SER A 420 -8.42 -18.60 14.76
N ASN A 421 -9.07 -17.45 14.90
CA ASN A 421 -8.78 -16.26 14.11
C ASN A 421 -7.36 -15.73 14.40
N THR A 422 -6.95 -15.77 15.66
CA THR A 422 -5.59 -15.36 16.02
C THR A 422 -4.54 -16.32 15.44
N LEU A 423 -4.80 -17.62 15.50
CA LEU A 423 -3.89 -18.63 14.91
C LEU A 423 -3.77 -18.47 13.40
N TRP A 424 -4.87 -18.26 12.68
CA TRP A 424 -4.86 -18.02 11.24
C TRP A 424 -4.09 -16.75 10.85
N TRP A 425 -4.32 -15.64 11.58
CA TRP A 425 -3.58 -14.41 11.33
C TRP A 425 -2.06 -14.58 11.52
N ILE A 426 -1.66 -15.16 12.66
CA ILE A 426 -0.25 -15.37 12.97
C ILE A 426 0.38 -16.38 12.00
N ALA A 427 -0.34 -17.42 11.58
CA ALA A 427 0.11 -18.35 10.54
C ALA A 427 0.31 -17.65 9.19
N GLY A 428 -0.58 -16.72 8.81
CA GLY A 428 -0.44 -15.91 7.61
C GLY A 428 0.80 -15.00 7.67
N CYS A 429 1.03 -14.33 8.80
CA CYS A 429 2.24 -13.53 9.01
C CYS A 429 3.52 -14.39 9.02
N ALA A 430 3.49 -15.55 9.69
CA ALA A 430 4.62 -16.47 9.73
C ALA A 430 4.95 -17.03 8.33
N THR A 431 3.92 -17.38 7.56
CA THR A 431 4.08 -17.83 6.16
C THR A 431 4.64 -16.71 5.29
N LEU A 432 4.16 -15.47 5.44
CA LEU A 432 4.71 -14.32 4.71
C LEU A 432 6.19 -14.09 5.04
N LEU A 433 6.56 -14.15 6.32
CA LEU A 433 7.94 -14.04 6.77
C LEU A 433 8.80 -15.18 6.20
N PHE A 434 8.31 -16.42 6.28
CA PHE A 434 9.00 -17.59 5.77
C PHE A 434 9.20 -17.53 4.24
N THR A 435 8.13 -17.27 3.48
CA THR A 435 8.18 -17.20 2.01
C THR A 435 9.13 -16.10 1.54
N SER A 436 9.15 -14.95 2.21
CA SER A 436 10.02 -13.84 1.81
C SER A 436 11.47 -14.00 2.26
N CYS A 437 11.72 -14.62 3.41
CA CYS A 437 13.06 -14.63 4.01
C CYS A 437 13.84 -15.95 3.88
N SER A 438 13.17 -17.07 3.63
CA SER A 438 13.81 -18.38 3.45
C SER A 438 14.33 -18.56 2.01
N ALA A 439 14.86 -19.75 1.70
CA ALA A 439 15.28 -20.10 0.35
C ALA A 439 14.18 -19.90 -0.70
N LEU A 440 12.90 -19.94 -0.34
CA LEU A 440 11.83 -19.58 -1.28
C LEU A 440 12.00 -18.16 -1.80
N GLY A 441 12.20 -17.18 -0.92
CA GLY A 441 12.38 -15.77 -1.32
C GLY A 441 13.72 -15.54 -1.99
N VAL A 442 14.76 -16.22 -1.52
CA VAL A 442 16.13 -16.11 -2.05
C VAL A 442 16.27 -16.68 -3.47
N TYR A 443 15.55 -17.76 -3.81
CA TYR A 443 15.63 -18.41 -5.12
C TYR A 443 14.47 -18.05 -6.06
N MET A 444 13.38 -17.45 -5.56
CA MET A 444 12.23 -17.01 -6.38
C MET A 444 12.64 -16.17 -7.60
N PRO A 445 13.60 -15.22 -7.54
CA PRO A 445 14.02 -14.48 -8.72
C PRO A 445 14.95 -15.27 -9.67
N ALA A 446 15.47 -16.42 -9.26
CA ALA A 446 16.49 -17.18 -9.99
C ALA A 446 15.98 -18.48 -10.64
N LEU A 447 14.86 -19.02 -10.16
CA LEU A 447 14.23 -20.24 -10.68
C LEU A 447 12.73 -20.01 -10.85
N PHE A 448 12.20 -20.25 -12.05
CA PHE A 448 10.77 -20.09 -12.34
C PHE A 448 9.90 -21.06 -11.53
N SER A 449 10.37 -22.27 -11.25
CA SER A 449 9.64 -23.21 -10.39
C SER A 449 9.43 -22.65 -8.98
N VAL A 450 10.50 -22.13 -8.36
CA VAL A 450 10.46 -21.49 -7.05
C VAL A 450 9.67 -20.17 -7.10
N HIS A 451 9.81 -19.42 -8.20
CA HIS A 451 8.99 -18.26 -8.51
C HIS A 451 7.51 -18.58 -8.38
N MET A 452 7.06 -19.65 -9.04
CA MET A 452 5.67 -20.08 -8.98
C MET A 452 5.25 -20.58 -7.60
N ILE A 453 6.11 -21.28 -6.85
CA ILE A 453 5.81 -21.67 -5.46
C ILE A 453 5.54 -20.42 -4.60
N ALA A 454 6.44 -19.44 -4.65
CA ALA A 454 6.31 -18.21 -3.88
C ALA A 454 5.05 -17.42 -4.31
N HIS A 455 4.80 -17.28 -5.61
CA HIS A 455 3.60 -16.59 -6.11
C HIS A 455 2.30 -17.30 -5.78
N MET A 456 2.26 -18.63 -5.70
CA MET A 456 1.11 -19.38 -5.19
C MET A 456 0.88 -19.11 -3.69
N LEU A 457 1.95 -18.99 -2.90
CA LEU A 457 1.83 -18.59 -1.49
C LEU A 457 1.36 -17.13 -1.35
N TYR A 458 1.91 -16.20 -2.13
CA TYR A 458 1.48 -14.79 -2.11
C TYR A 458 0.03 -14.63 -2.59
N SER A 459 -0.40 -15.35 -3.62
CA SER A 459 -1.75 -15.20 -4.20
C SER A 459 -2.83 -15.99 -3.47
N MET A 460 -2.48 -17.10 -2.81
CA MET A 460 -3.48 -17.98 -2.22
C MET A 460 -3.19 -18.32 -0.75
N GLY A 461 -2.05 -18.94 -0.47
CA GLY A 461 -1.75 -19.48 0.86
C GLY A 461 -1.79 -18.42 1.97
N ILE A 462 -1.02 -17.34 1.80
CA ILE A 462 -0.94 -16.23 2.75
C ILE A 462 -2.29 -15.49 2.85
N PRO A 463 -2.93 -15.06 1.73
CA PRO A 463 -4.26 -14.46 1.75
C PRO A 463 -5.33 -15.24 2.50
N VAL A 464 -5.46 -16.55 2.27
CA VAL A 464 -6.44 -17.42 2.95
C VAL A 464 -6.25 -17.32 4.46
N MET A 465 -5.02 -17.46 4.95
CA MET A 465 -4.70 -17.38 6.37
C MET A 465 -4.98 -16.00 6.95
N LEU A 466 -4.57 -14.92 6.26
CA LEU A 466 -4.77 -13.55 6.75
C LEU A 466 -6.26 -13.17 6.81
N VAL A 467 -7.03 -13.53 5.79
CA VAL A 467 -8.47 -13.22 5.71
C VAL A 467 -9.28 -13.95 6.80
N LEU A 468 -8.94 -15.21 7.10
CA LEU A 468 -9.54 -15.96 8.21
C LEU A 468 -9.19 -15.37 9.58
N GLY A 469 -8.17 -14.51 9.64
CA GLY A 469 -7.80 -13.76 10.83
C GLY A 469 -8.82 -12.70 11.27
N GLY A 470 -9.67 -12.21 10.36
CA GLY A 470 -10.64 -11.16 10.66
C GLY A 470 -10.06 -9.83 11.19
N PRO A 471 -8.94 -9.31 10.62
CA PRO A 471 -8.27 -8.11 11.14
C PRO A 471 -9.16 -6.86 11.14
N VAL A 472 -10.03 -6.68 10.16
CA VAL A 472 -10.87 -5.47 10.04
C VAL A 472 -11.90 -5.43 11.16
N THR A 473 -12.53 -6.56 11.46
CA THR A 473 -13.51 -6.72 12.53
C THR A 473 -12.85 -6.58 13.89
N LEU A 474 -11.66 -7.15 14.07
CA LEU A 474 -10.87 -6.97 15.29
C LEU A 474 -10.56 -5.49 15.51
N ALA A 475 -10.10 -4.77 14.48
CA ALA A 475 -9.82 -3.35 14.54
C ALA A 475 -11.07 -2.54 14.91
N LEU A 476 -12.22 -2.80 14.28
CA LEU A 476 -13.48 -2.11 14.56
C LEU A 476 -13.97 -2.33 16.00
N ARG A 477 -13.71 -3.50 16.60
CA ARG A 477 -14.03 -3.81 17.99
C ARG A 477 -13.02 -3.25 18.99
N ALA A 478 -11.74 -3.22 18.63
CA ALA A 478 -10.64 -2.77 19.49
C ALA A 478 -10.52 -1.24 19.54
N LEU A 479 -10.73 -0.53 18.44
CA LEU A 479 -10.51 0.92 18.35
C LEU A 479 -11.70 1.72 18.91
N LYS A 480 -11.41 2.83 19.60
CA LYS A 480 -12.47 3.71 20.13
C LYS A 480 -13.05 4.54 18.98
N PRO A 481 -14.39 4.73 18.92
CA PRO A 481 -14.99 5.68 17.99
C PRO A 481 -14.66 7.11 18.41
N ALA A 482 -14.50 8.00 17.44
CA ALA A 482 -14.26 9.43 17.66
C ALA A 482 -15.49 10.18 18.20
N GLY A 483 -16.70 9.60 18.08
CA GLY A 483 -17.96 10.23 18.43
C GLY A 483 -18.54 11.10 17.30
N ARG A 484 -19.75 11.64 17.48
CA ARG A 484 -20.45 12.43 16.44
C ARG A 484 -19.69 13.69 16.03
N ASP A 485 -19.08 14.36 17.01
CA ASP A 485 -18.39 15.63 16.77
C ASP A 485 -16.88 15.52 16.66
N GLY A 486 -16.30 14.36 16.98
CA GLY A 486 -14.85 14.15 17.00
C GLY A 486 -14.19 14.13 15.63
N LEU A 487 -12.86 14.27 15.65
CA LEU A 487 -12.01 14.16 14.47
C LEU A 487 -11.92 12.69 14.01
N PRO A 488 -12.24 12.35 12.74
CA PRO A 488 -12.21 10.98 12.24
C PRO A 488 -10.87 10.29 12.54
N GLY A 489 -10.92 9.12 13.17
CA GLY A 489 -9.75 8.30 13.48
C GLY A 489 -9.61 7.11 12.52
N ILE A 490 -8.70 6.20 12.84
CA ILE A 490 -8.45 4.96 12.07
C ILE A 490 -9.76 4.15 11.93
N ARG A 491 -10.56 4.07 13.01
CA ARG A 491 -11.83 3.35 12.99
C ARG A 491 -12.81 3.93 11.99
N GLU A 492 -12.99 5.24 11.97
CA GLU A 492 -13.90 5.92 11.04
C GLU A 492 -13.44 5.73 9.59
N TRP A 493 -12.13 5.78 9.34
CA TRP A 493 -11.58 5.47 8.01
C TRP A 493 -11.79 4.02 7.59
N LEU A 494 -11.70 3.05 8.50
CA LEU A 494 -12.06 1.66 8.21
C LEU A 494 -13.56 1.53 7.86
N VAL A 495 -14.45 2.24 8.57
CA VAL A 495 -15.88 2.26 8.23
C VAL A 495 -16.11 2.87 6.85
N VAL A 496 -15.45 3.98 6.52
CA VAL A 496 -15.52 4.58 5.19
C VAL A 496 -15.00 3.61 4.13
N PHE A 497 -13.87 2.94 4.38
CA PHE A 497 -13.29 1.96 3.47
C PHE A 497 -14.26 0.82 3.14
N ILE A 498 -14.92 0.24 4.14
CA ILE A 498 -15.87 -0.88 3.94
C ILE A 498 -17.16 -0.41 3.28
N ASN A 499 -17.56 0.85 3.45
CA ASN A 499 -18.84 1.38 2.95
C ASN A 499 -18.71 2.25 1.68
N ASN A 500 -17.58 2.17 0.94
CA ASN A 500 -17.34 2.96 -0.27
C ASN A 500 -17.72 2.17 -1.56
N PRO A 501 -18.29 2.82 -2.60
CA PRO A 501 -18.55 2.19 -3.91
C PRO A 501 -17.34 1.47 -4.53
N VAL A 502 -16.11 1.95 -4.35
CA VAL A 502 -14.91 1.27 -4.88
C VAL A 502 -14.69 -0.07 -4.19
N SER A 503 -14.81 -0.11 -2.87
CA SER A 503 -14.69 -1.35 -2.09
C SER A 503 -15.77 -2.33 -2.52
N ARG A 504 -17.02 -1.85 -2.64
CA ARG A 504 -18.15 -2.61 -3.15
C ARG A 504 -17.91 -3.19 -4.56
N PHE A 505 -17.32 -2.40 -5.46
CA PHE A 505 -16.97 -2.82 -6.81
C PHE A 505 -15.88 -3.91 -6.80
N LEU A 506 -14.79 -3.70 -6.06
CA LEU A 506 -13.68 -4.66 -5.96
C LEU A 506 -14.10 -5.97 -5.27
N THR A 507 -15.03 -5.92 -4.32
CA THR A 507 -15.57 -7.10 -3.66
C THR A 507 -16.74 -7.75 -4.40
N HIS A 508 -17.13 -7.23 -5.57
CA HIS A 508 -18.13 -7.90 -6.39
C HIS A 508 -17.55 -9.23 -6.89
N PRO A 509 -18.24 -10.38 -6.77
CA PRO A 509 -17.64 -11.68 -7.04
C PRO A 509 -17.00 -11.80 -8.43
N VAL A 510 -17.66 -11.32 -9.48
CA VAL A 510 -17.10 -11.29 -10.85
C VAL A 510 -15.84 -10.43 -10.93
N VAL A 511 -15.82 -9.26 -10.29
CA VAL A 511 -14.68 -8.35 -10.34
C VAL A 511 -13.50 -8.94 -9.58
N ALA A 512 -13.77 -9.50 -8.39
CA ALA A 512 -12.78 -10.19 -7.57
C ALA A 512 -12.16 -11.40 -8.31
N THR A 513 -12.95 -12.18 -9.04
CA THR A 513 -12.46 -13.28 -9.88
C THR A 513 -11.64 -12.77 -11.06
N VAL A 514 -12.16 -11.77 -11.80
CA VAL A 514 -11.47 -11.24 -12.98
C VAL A 514 -10.12 -10.64 -12.60
N GLN A 515 -10.05 -9.82 -11.54
CA GLN A 515 -8.77 -9.25 -11.09
C GLN A 515 -7.81 -10.30 -10.55
N PHE A 516 -8.32 -11.39 -9.98
CA PHE A 516 -7.51 -12.50 -9.49
C PHE A 516 -6.86 -13.27 -10.63
N VAL A 517 -7.65 -13.60 -11.67
CA VAL A 517 -7.19 -14.38 -12.82
C VAL A 517 -6.39 -13.53 -13.80
N ALA A 518 -6.84 -12.31 -14.10
CA ALA A 518 -6.23 -11.47 -15.14
C ALA A 518 -4.76 -11.15 -14.84
N GLY A 519 -4.37 -11.00 -13.57
CA GLY A 519 -2.97 -10.77 -13.20
C GLY A 519 -2.02 -11.87 -13.72
N PHE A 520 -2.42 -13.14 -13.62
CA PHE A 520 -1.63 -14.26 -14.12
C PHE A 520 -1.51 -14.23 -15.65
N TYR A 521 -2.61 -14.05 -16.36
CA TYR A 521 -2.60 -14.05 -17.82
C TYR A 521 -1.86 -12.83 -18.39
N LEU A 522 -2.12 -11.64 -17.85
CA LEU A 522 -1.44 -10.42 -18.29
C LEU A 522 0.05 -10.50 -18.03
N LEU A 523 0.47 -11.03 -16.89
CA LEU A 523 1.89 -11.11 -16.57
C LEU A 523 2.62 -12.12 -17.45
N TYR A 524 2.15 -13.38 -17.50
CA TYR A 524 2.91 -14.48 -18.08
C TYR A 524 2.56 -14.81 -19.53
N MET A 525 1.40 -14.35 -20.04
CA MET A 525 1.01 -14.55 -21.44
C MET A 525 1.26 -13.31 -22.31
N THR A 526 1.95 -12.31 -21.76
CA THR A 526 2.40 -11.12 -22.49
C THR A 526 3.86 -10.83 -22.16
N PRO A 527 4.54 -9.93 -22.90
CA PRO A 527 5.94 -9.57 -22.64
C PRO A 527 6.19 -8.83 -21.30
N ILE A 528 5.15 -8.60 -20.48
CA ILE A 528 5.28 -7.88 -19.20
C ILE A 528 6.22 -8.62 -18.25
N TYR A 529 6.18 -9.95 -18.20
CA TYR A 529 7.07 -10.71 -17.32
C TYR A 529 8.54 -10.54 -17.69
N ASP A 530 8.89 -10.52 -18.97
CA ASP A 530 10.28 -10.32 -19.42
C ASP A 530 10.83 -8.97 -18.94
N PHE A 531 9.98 -7.94 -18.90
CA PHE A 531 10.35 -6.62 -18.39
C PHE A 531 10.47 -6.59 -16.85
N LEU A 532 9.56 -7.24 -16.14
CA LEU A 532 9.53 -7.20 -14.66
C LEU A 532 10.53 -8.16 -14.00
N ALA A 533 10.89 -9.25 -14.67
CA ALA A 533 11.85 -10.23 -14.14
C ALA A 533 13.28 -9.67 -14.08
N ASP A 534 13.63 -8.72 -14.96
CA ASP A 534 14.97 -8.13 -14.96
C ASP A 534 15.18 -7.03 -13.91
N GLU A 535 14.11 -6.61 -13.22
CA GLU A 535 14.12 -5.48 -12.31
C GLU A 535 13.64 -5.91 -10.91
N HIS A 536 14.45 -5.67 -9.88
CA HIS A 536 14.08 -5.96 -8.48
C HIS A 536 12.74 -5.31 -8.07
N ALA A 537 12.50 -4.08 -8.51
CA ALA A 537 11.23 -3.38 -8.30
C ALA A 537 10.05 -4.10 -8.97
N GLY A 538 10.28 -4.76 -10.09
CA GLY A 538 9.31 -5.61 -10.76
C GLY A 538 8.92 -6.82 -9.91
N HIS A 539 9.88 -7.52 -9.30
CA HIS A 539 9.60 -8.59 -8.34
C HIS A 539 8.79 -8.12 -7.13
N VAL A 540 9.18 -7.00 -6.51
CA VAL A 540 8.42 -6.42 -5.38
C VAL A 540 6.99 -6.06 -5.81
N PHE A 541 6.82 -5.47 -6.99
CA PHE A 541 5.51 -5.15 -7.54
C PHE A 541 4.65 -6.40 -7.75
N MET A 542 5.20 -7.46 -8.36
CA MET A 542 4.48 -8.73 -8.56
C MET A 542 4.03 -9.30 -7.21
N ASN A 543 4.90 -9.35 -6.21
CA ASN A 543 4.56 -9.86 -4.87
C ASN A 543 3.44 -9.05 -4.20
N ILE A 544 3.51 -7.71 -4.26
CA ILE A 544 2.44 -6.84 -3.75
C ILE A 544 1.12 -7.10 -4.49
N HIS A 545 1.16 -7.16 -5.83
CA HIS A 545 -0.03 -7.38 -6.66
C HIS A 545 -0.72 -8.68 -6.30
N PHE A 546 0.01 -9.80 -6.30
CA PHE A 546 -0.57 -11.11 -6.01
C PHE A 546 -1.06 -11.23 -4.57
N LEU A 547 -0.35 -10.65 -3.60
CA LEU A 547 -0.80 -10.62 -2.21
C LEU A 547 -2.11 -9.85 -2.03
N ILE A 548 -2.23 -8.66 -2.63
CA ILE A 548 -3.45 -7.85 -2.55
C ILE A 548 -4.58 -8.51 -3.32
N SER A 549 -4.31 -8.98 -4.54
CA SER A 549 -5.29 -9.62 -5.42
C SER A 549 -5.89 -10.87 -4.78
N GLY A 550 -5.03 -11.72 -4.21
CA GLY A 550 -5.43 -12.88 -3.42
C GLY A 550 -6.26 -12.50 -2.20
N TYR A 551 -5.82 -11.49 -1.43
CA TYR A 551 -6.54 -11.04 -0.25
C TYR A 551 -7.96 -10.59 -0.61
N ILE A 552 -8.13 -9.79 -1.68
CA ILE A 552 -9.45 -9.35 -2.15
C ILE A 552 -10.33 -10.55 -2.53
N PHE A 553 -9.80 -11.48 -3.32
CA PHE A 553 -10.55 -12.66 -3.75
C PHE A 553 -11.01 -13.51 -2.56
N TYR A 554 -10.08 -13.93 -1.69
CA TYR A 554 -10.44 -14.77 -0.55
C TYR A 554 -11.27 -14.05 0.51
N TRP A 555 -11.17 -12.72 0.62
CA TRP A 555 -12.05 -11.92 1.47
C TRP A 555 -13.52 -12.04 1.03
N VAL A 556 -13.80 -12.09 -0.27
CA VAL A 556 -15.15 -12.33 -0.81
C VAL A 556 -15.63 -13.76 -0.55
N ILE A 557 -14.76 -14.75 -0.74
CA ILE A 557 -15.16 -16.16 -0.70
C ILE A 557 -15.28 -16.69 0.75
N ILE A 558 -14.25 -16.54 1.58
CA ILE A 558 -14.18 -17.14 2.92
C ILE A 558 -13.99 -16.14 4.07
N GLY A 559 -13.98 -14.85 3.77
CA GLY A 559 -13.80 -13.80 4.76
C GLY A 559 -14.74 -13.89 5.94
N VAL A 560 -14.17 -13.89 7.14
CA VAL A 560 -14.90 -13.75 8.42
C VAL A 560 -15.07 -12.29 8.83
N ASP A 561 -14.47 -11.38 8.05
CA ASP A 561 -14.45 -9.95 8.31
C ASP A 561 -15.72 -9.23 7.88
N ALA A 562 -15.95 -8.05 8.45
CA ALA A 562 -17.01 -7.14 7.99
C ALA A 562 -16.81 -6.79 6.51
N ALA A 563 -17.68 -7.32 5.65
CA ALA A 563 -17.62 -7.14 4.20
C ALA A 563 -18.52 -5.99 3.71
N PRO A 564 -18.17 -5.32 2.59
CA PRO A 564 -18.99 -4.27 1.96
C PRO A 564 -20.36 -4.76 1.47
N GLN A 565 -20.45 -6.05 1.12
CA GLN A 565 -21.64 -6.73 0.64
C GLN A 565 -21.75 -8.11 1.30
N GLN A 566 -22.98 -8.48 1.66
CA GLN A 566 -23.29 -9.85 2.05
C GLN A 566 -23.54 -10.65 0.77
N ILE A 567 -22.71 -11.66 0.53
CA ILE A 567 -22.80 -12.53 -0.65
C ILE A 567 -23.31 -13.89 -0.19
N GLU A 568 -24.33 -14.41 -0.88
CA GLU A 568 -24.91 -15.71 -0.56
C GLU A 568 -23.88 -16.85 -0.68
N PRO A 569 -23.92 -17.87 0.18
CA PRO A 569 -22.99 -19.00 0.14
C PRO A 569 -22.93 -19.70 -1.23
N SER A 570 -24.08 -19.82 -1.91
CA SER A 570 -24.19 -20.39 -3.26
C SER A 570 -23.37 -19.60 -4.28
N VAL A 571 -23.48 -18.27 -4.26
CA VAL A 571 -22.73 -17.37 -5.15
C VAL A 571 -21.24 -17.45 -4.87
N LYS A 572 -20.83 -17.54 -3.59
CA LYS A 572 -19.42 -17.76 -3.21
C LYS A 572 -18.89 -19.08 -3.78
N LEU A 573 -19.67 -20.16 -3.67
CA LEU A 573 -19.30 -21.46 -4.22
C LEU A 573 -19.18 -21.41 -5.74
N VAL A 574 -20.16 -20.84 -6.44
CA VAL A 574 -20.12 -20.68 -7.91
C VAL A 574 -18.95 -19.81 -8.34
N THR A 575 -18.63 -18.75 -7.60
CA THR A 575 -17.50 -17.86 -7.88
C THR A 575 -16.17 -18.60 -7.76
N LEU A 576 -16.02 -19.40 -6.69
CA LEU A 576 -14.85 -20.26 -6.50
C LEU A 576 -14.76 -21.30 -7.62
N MET A 577 -15.82 -22.10 -7.84
CA MET A 577 -15.85 -23.13 -8.87
C MET A 577 -15.58 -22.54 -10.26
N GLY A 578 -16.16 -21.38 -10.58
CA GLY A 578 -15.97 -20.69 -11.84
C GLY A 578 -14.55 -20.19 -12.06
N SER A 579 -13.79 -19.93 -11.00
CA SER A 579 -12.38 -19.51 -11.10
C SER A 579 -11.41 -20.67 -11.39
N LEU A 580 -11.75 -21.89 -10.97
CA LEU A 580 -10.85 -23.06 -11.03
C LEU A 580 -10.42 -23.42 -12.47
N PRO A 581 -11.31 -23.48 -13.47
CA PRO A 581 -10.89 -23.81 -14.84
C PRO A 581 -9.88 -22.83 -15.41
N PHE A 582 -10.02 -21.53 -15.11
CA PHE A 582 -9.07 -20.52 -15.58
C PHE A 582 -7.70 -20.68 -14.93
N HIS A 583 -7.68 -20.94 -13.62
CA HIS A 583 -6.43 -21.17 -12.91
C HIS A 583 -5.74 -22.47 -13.36
N ALA A 584 -6.52 -23.55 -13.51
CA ALA A 584 -6.00 -24.82 -13.99
C ALA A 584 -5.46 -24.71 -15.42
N TRP A 585 -6.20 -24.05 -16.30
CA TRP A 585 -5.77 -23.80 -17.68
C TRP A 585 -4.50 -22.96 -17.74
N PHE A 586 -4.35 -21.95 -16.90
CA PHE A 586 -3.12 -21.17 -16.79
C PHE A 586 -1.91 -22.06 -16.47
N GLY A 587 -2.01 -22.90 -15.44
CA GLY A 587 -0.93 -23.83 -15.07
C GLY A 587 -0.60 -24.83 -16.19
N ILE A 588 -1.62 -25.45 -16.78
CA ILE A 588 -1.46 -26.40 -17.90
C ILE A 588 -0.83 -25.71 -19.12
N SER A 589 -1.22 -24.47 -19.43
CA SER A 589 -0.64 -23.71 -20.54
C SER A 589 0.86 -23.48 -20.34
N LEU A 590 1.28 -23.15 -19.11
CA LEU A 590 2.71 -23.02 -18.78
C LEU A 590 3.45 -24.36 -18.85
N MET A 591 2.84 -25.46 -18.39
CA MET A 591 3.43 -26.81 -18.49
C MET A 591 3.66 -27.26 -19.93
N GLN A 592 2.81 -26.80 -20.86
CA GLN A 592 2.85 -27.19 -22.27
C GLN A 592 3.65 -26.20 -23.13
N SER A 593 3.96 -25.01 -22.60
CA SER A 593 4.73 -24.00 -23.31
C SER A 593 6.10 -24.55 -23.71
N GLN A 594 6.51 -24.26 -24.95
CA GLN A 594 7.85 -24.58 -25.45
C GLN A 594 8.77 -23.36 -25.48
N GLN A 595 8.25 -22.20 -25.07
CA GLN A 595 9.02 -20.95 -24.98
C GLN A 595 9.32 -20.68 -23.51
N VAL A 596 10.61 -20.45 -23.22
CA VAL A 596 11.08 -20.08 -21.89
C VAL A 596 10.79 -18.60 -21.68
N LEU A 597 10.00 -18.29 -20.65
CA LEU A 597 9.71 -16.93 -20.21
C LEU A 597 10.97 -16.31 -19.59
N ALA A 598 11.27 -15.06 -19.93
CA ALA A 598 12.45 -14.34 -19.48
C ALA A 598 13.78 -15.10 -19.71
N GLU A 599 13.88 -15.85 -20.82
CA GLU A 599 15.03 -16.70 -21.14
C GLU A 599 16.37 -15.95 -21.03
N ALA A 600 16.44 -14.75 -21.61
CA ALA A 600 17.65 -13.93 -21.59
C ALA A 600 18.06 -13.54 -20.16
N TYR A 601 17.10 -13.26 -19.29
CA TYR A 601 17.36 -12.93 -17.88
C TYR A 601 17.89 -14.16 -17.14
N TYR A 602 17.18 -15.30 -17.19
CA TYR A 602 17.60 -16.51 -16.50
C TYR A 602 18.95 -17.03 -16.99
N ALA A 603 19.21 -16.98 -18.30
CA ALA A 603 20.49 -17.34 -18.88
C ALA A 603 21.63 -16.40 -18.44
N SER A 604 21.33 -15.11 -18.23
CA SER A 604 22.33 -14.12 -17.79
C SER A 604 22.82 -14.32 -16.36
N LEU A 605 22.07 -15.04 -15.51
CA LEU A 605 22.44 -15.27 -14.11
C LEU A 605 23.71 -16.11 -13.97
N ASP A 606 24.05 -16.95 -14.96
CA ASP A 606 25.24 -17.81 -14.97
C ASP A 606 25.38 -18.63 -13.66
N LEU A 607 24.30 -19.34 -13.31
CA LEU A 607 24.24 -20.14 -12.07
C LEU A 607 25.36 -21.20 -12.05
N PRO A 608 26.00 -21.46 -10.90
CA PRO A 608 27.13 -22.38 -10.81
C PRO A 608 26.73 -23.88 -10.93
N TRP A 609 25.45 -24.16 -11.11
CA TRP A 609 24.92 -25.50 -11.40
C TRP A 609 24.03 -25.45 -12.65
N ALA A 610 23.95 -26.57 -13.36
CA ALA A 610 23.13 -26.68 -14.55
C ALA A 610 21.63 -26.62 -14.22
N VAL A 611 20.88 -25.80 -14.96
CA VAL A 611 19.42 -25.71 -14.88
C VAL A 611 18.85 -25.85 -16.29
N ASN A 612 17.92 -26.78 -16.47
CA ASN A 612 17.12 -26.85 -17.68
C ASN A 612 15.94 -25.87 -17.54
N LEU A 613 16.06 -24.68 -18.13
CA LEU A 613 15.09 -23.59 -17.95
C LEU A 613 13.67 -23.97 -18.40
N LEU A 614 13.54 -24.74 -19.48
CA LEU A 614 12.23 -25.19 -19.96
C LEU A 614 11.59 -26.18 -19.00
N GLU A 615 12.38 -27.13 -18.48
CA GLU A 615 11.89 -28.09 -17.48
C GLU A 615 11.52 -27.40 -16.17
N ASP A 616 12.33 -26.45 -15.70
CA ASP A 616 12.05 -25.64 -14.52
C ASP A 616 10.73 -24.84 -14.67
N GLN A 617 10.52 -24.24 -15.85
CA GLN A 617 9.26 -23.58 -16.17
C GLN A 617 8.07 -24.55 -16.17
N ASN A 618 8.22 -25.73 -16.76
CA ASN A 618 7.17 -26.73 -16.80
C ASN A 618 6.80 -27.22 -15.39
N VAL A 619 7.79 -27.39 -14.52
CA VAL A 619 7.57 -27.65 -13.09
C VAL A 619 6.83 -26.48 -12.44
N GLY A 620 7.20 -25.24 -12.74
CA GLY A 620 6.47 -24.05 -12.29
C GLY A 620 5.00 -24.03 -12.72
N GLY A 621 4.70 -24.43 -13.96
CA GLY A 621 3.33 -24.62 -14.44
C GLY A 621 2.59 -25.72 -13.67
N ALA A 622 3.26 -26.83 -13.36
CA ALA A 622 2.69 -27.93 -12.58
C ALA A 622 2.40 -27.51 -11.13
N VAL A 623 3.30 -26.73 -10.52
CA VAL A 623 3.08 -26.09 -9.21
C VAL A 623 1.88 -25.17 -9.28
N ALA A 624 1.78 -24.31 -10.31
CA ALA A 624 0.66 -23.40 -10.47
C ALA A 624 -0.68 -24.16 -10.50
N TRP A 625 -0.74 -25.26 -11.27
CA TRP A 625 -1.93 -26.11 -11.33
C TRP A 625 -2.23 -26.80 -9.99
N ALA A 626 -1.26 -27.49 -9.41
CA ALA A 626 -1.46 -28.30 -8.20
C ALA A 626 -1.74 -27.45 -6.94
N ALA A 627 -1.13 -26.27 -6.84
CA ALA A 627 -1.33 -25.38 -5.69
C ALA A 627 -2.77 -24.87 -5.58
N GLY A 628 -3.49 -24.74 -6.71
CA GLY A 628 -4.89 -24.33 -6.73
C GLY A 628 -5.84 -25.28 -5.99
N GLU A 629 -5.47 -26.55 -5.85
CA GLU A 629 -6.27 -27.57 -5.16
C GLU A 629 -6.26 -27.37 -3.64
N VAL A 630 -5.17 -26.89 -3.05
CA VAL A 630 -5.05 -26.76 -1.59
C VAL A 630 -6.05 -25.75 -1.01
N PRO A 631 -6.17 -24.51 -1.52
CA PRO A 631 -7.22 -23.58 -1.12
C PRO A 631 -8.61 -24.12 -1.37
N LEU A 632 -8.83 -24.87 -2.45
CA LEU A 632 -10.13 -25.46 -2.75
C LEU A 632 -10.63 -26.36 -1.61
N TYR A 633 -9.76 -27.26 -1.11
CA TYR A 633 -10.09 -28.10 0.05
C TYR A 633 -10.35 -27.26 1.31
N ILE A 634 -9.48 -26.29 1.62
CA ILE A 634 -9.63 -25.44 2.81
C ILE A 634 -10.93 -24.64 2.76
N VAL A 635 -11.22 -24.02 1.61
CA VAL A 635 -12.42 -23.20 1.39
C VAL A 635 -13.66 -24.07 1.46
N THR A 636 -13.67 -25.25 0.85
CA THR A 636 -14.82 -26.17 0.88
C THR A 636 -15.15 -26.59 2.31
N VAL A 637 -14.14 -26.99 3.10
CA VAL A 637 -14.33 -27.31 4.52
C VAL A 637 -14.80 -26.09 5.31
N ALA A 638 -14.21 -24.92 5.07
CA ALA A 638 -14.60 -23.68 5.74
C ALA A 638 -16.05 -23.28 5.43
N LEU A 639 -16.48 -23.35 4.17
CA LEU A 639 -17.85 -23.06 3.75
C LEU A 639 -18.83 -24.07 4.34
N PHE A 640 -18.48 -25.36 4.38
CA PHE A 640 -19.31 -26.38 5.03
C PHE A 640 -19.49 -26.09 6.53
N VAL A 641 -18.41 -25.76 7.24
CA VAL A 641 -18.47 -25.38 8.66
C VAL A 641 -19.26 -24.08 8.87
N GLN A 642 -19.11 -23.10 7.99
CA GLN A 642 -19.86 -21.84 8.05
C GLN A 642 -21.35 -22.06 7.81
N TRP A 643 -21.70 -22.89 6.83
CA TRP A 643 -23.08 -23.23 6.50
C TRP A 643 -23.76 -23.95 7.66
N ARG A 644 -23.14 -25.02 8.19
CA ARG A 644 -23.66 -25.75 9.36
C ARG A 644 -23.91 -24.82 10.56
N ARG A 645 -22.98 -23.89 10.84
CA ARG A 645 -23.14 -22.92 11.94
C ARG A 645 -24.23 -21.89 11.68
N SER A 646 -24.50 -21.55 10.43
CA SER A 646 -25.62 -20.66 10.06
C SER A 646 -26.93 -21.40 10.29
N ASP A 647 -27.05 -22.63 9.76
CA ASP A 647 -28.24 -23.46 9.91
C ASP A 647 -28.56 -23.73 11.38
N GLU A 648 -27.56 -24.03 12.23
CA GLU A 648 -27.77 -24.19 13.68
C GLU A 648 -28.32 -22.91 14.35
N LYS A 649 -27.90 -21.72 13.90
CA LYS A 649 -28.40 -20.44 14.44
C LYS A 649 -29.79 -20.10 13.92
N ASP A 650 -30.04 -20.36 12.64
CA ASP A 650 -31.33 -20.10 12.01
C ASP A 650 -32.39 -21.06 12.56
N ALA A 651 -32.04 -22.34 12.75
CA ALA A 651 -32.86 -23.31 13.48
C ALA A 651 -33.14 -22.84 14.92
N ALA A 652 -32.13 -22.48 15.71
CA ALA A 652 -32.36 -21.98 17.07
C ALA A 652 -33.12 -20.64 17.12
N ARG A 653 -33.11 -19.84 16.05
CA ARG A 653 -33.95 -18.64 15.93
C ARG A 653 -35.39 -19.04 15.60
N TYR A 654 -35.59 -19.99 14.70
CA TYR A 654 -36.89 -20.54 14.36
C TYR A 654 -37.54 -21.17 15.60
N ASP A 655 -36.83 -22.04 16.32
CA ASP A 655 -37.29 -22.66 17.56
C ASP A 655 -37.72 -21.61 18.60
N ARG A 656 -36.92 -20.53 18.80
CA ARG A 656 -37.31 -19.44 19.72
C ARG A 656 -38.54 -18.66 19.28
N VAL A 657 -38.79 -18.54 17.97
CA VAL A 657 -40.00 -17.89 17.45
C VAL A 657 -41.19 -18.81 17.64
N ALA A 658 -41.02 -20.10 17.31
CA ALA A 658 -41.97 -21.19 17.49
C ALA A 658 -42.43 -21.33 18.96
N ASP A 659 -41.48 -21.33 19.90
CA ASP A 659 -41.74 -21.32 21.35
C ASP A 659 -42.51 -20.07 21.80
N ARG A 660 -42.32 -18.92 21.13
CA ARG A 660 -42.96 -17.65 21.50
C ARG A 660 -44.38 -17.53 20.95
N ASN A 661 -44.66 -18.11 19.80
CA ASN A 661 -45.97 -18.05 19.14
C ASN A 661 -46.74 -19.37 19.23
N ASN A 662 -46.30 -20.34 20.04
CA ASN A 662 -46.91 -21.66 20.18
C ASN A 662 -47.13 -22.35 18.82
N ASP A 663 -46.11 -22.37 17.97
CA ASP A 663 -46.15 -23.06 16.67
C ASP A 663 -47.25 -22.54 15.72
N GLU A 664 -47.65 -21.27 15.83
CA GLU A 664 -48.72 -20.66 15.01
C GLU A 664 -48.50 -20.83 13.50
N GLU A 665 -47.25 -20.73 13.02
CA GLU A 665 -46.90 -20.95 11.61
C GLU A 665 -47.10 -22.41 11.18
N LEU A 666 -46.73 -23.37 12.03
CA LEU A 666 -46.95 -24.80 11.78
C LEU A 666 -48.44 -25.13 11.79
N ALA A 667 -49.22 -24.53 12.70
CA ALA A 667 -50.67 -24.68 12.75
C ALA A 667 -51.33 -24.13 11.47
N ALA A 668 -50.94 -22.93 11.03
CA ALA A 668 -51.44 -22.33 9.79
C ALA A 668 -51.03 -23.14 8.54
N TYR A 669 -49.82 -23.69 8.52
CA TYR A 669 -49.35 -24.57 7.45
C TYR A 669 -50.12 -25.89 7.39
N ASN A 670 -50.36 -26.52 8.54
CA ASN A 670 -51.18 -27.72 8.65
C ASN A 670 -52.63 -27.46 8.20
N GLU A 671 -53.20 -26.29 8.54
CA GLU A 671 -54.53 -25.89 8.08
C GLU A 671 -54.57 -25.69 6.56
N MET A 672 -53.53 -25.10 5.97
CA MET A 672 -53.39 -24.97 4.52
C MET A 672 -53.32 -26.34 3.83
N LEU A 673 -52.50 -27.26 4.34
CA LEU A 673 -52.40 -28.63 3.81
C LEU A 673 -53.72 -29.39 3.95
N ALA A 674 -54.44 -29.23 5.07
CA ALA A 674 -55.77 -29.82 5.25
C ALA A 674 -56.79 -29.26 4.25
N ARG A 675 -56.74 -27.95 3.95
CA ARG A 675 -57.56 -27.34 2.90
C ARG A 675 -57.22 -27.89 1.51
N MET A 676 -55.94 -28.09 1.20
CA MET A 676 -55.53 -28.70 -0.06
C MET A 676 -55.96 -30.17 -0.16
N SER A 677 -55.82 -30.96 0.91
CA SER A 677 -56.26 -32.36 0.90
C SER A 677 -57.78 -32.48 0.79
N GLN A 678 -58.54 -31.57 1.40
CA GLN A 678 -59.99 -31.49 1.24
C GLN A 678 -60.38 -31.07 -0.17
N GLN A 679 -59.67 -30.13 -0.81
CA GLN A 679 -59.91 -29.76 -2.20
C GLN A 679 -59.61 -30.91 -3.18
N VAL A 680 -58.56 -31.70 -2.93
CA VAL A 680 -58.27 -32.91 -3.72
C VAL A 680 -59.29 -34.02 -3.44
N GLY A 681 -59.80 -34.13 -2.20
CA GLY A 681 -60.87 -35.08 -1.84
C GLY A 681 -62.24 -34.74 -2.44
N VAL A 682 -62.54 -33.46 -2.67
CA VAL A 682 -63.79 -33.00 -3.29
C VAL A 682 -63.68 -32.97 -4.82
N GLY A 683 -62.48 -32.76 -5.39
CA GLY A 683 -62.24 -32.89 -6.83
C GLY A 683 -62.23 -34.32 -7.35
N GLY A 684 -61.94 -35.30 -6.48
CA GLY A 684 -61.84 -36.71 -6.86
C GLY A 684 -63.16 -37.41 -7.18
N GLU A 685 -64.33 -36.85 -6.86
CA GLU A 685 -65.63 -37.39 -7.32
C GLU A 685 -65.98 -36.86 -8.73
N ASP A 686 -65.76 -35.57 -9.01
CA ASP A 686 -65.97 -34.97 -10.34
C ASP A 686 -64.92 -35.41 -11.39
N GLU A 687 -63.65 -35.60 -11.00
CA GLU A 687 -62.61 -36.13 -11.91
C GLU A 687 -62.84 -37.61 -12.25
N ARG A 688 -63.36 -38.41 -11.30
CA ARG A 688 -63.71 -39.82 -11.59
C ARG A 688 -64.85 -39.90 -12.59
N ASP A 689 -65.92 -39.11 -12.43
CA ASP A 689 -67.03 -39.08 -13.39
C ASP A 689 -66.61 -38.59 -14.78
N TYR A 690 -65.67 -37.64 -14.88
CA TYR A 690 -65.12 -37.18 -16.17
C TYR A 690 -64.34 -38.27 -16.93
N TYR A 691 -63.64 -39.17 -16.22
CA TYR A 691 -62.88 -40.26 -16.85
C TYR A 691 -63.67 -41.57 -17.02
N THR A 692 -64.84 -41.72 -16.37
CA THR A 692 -65.64 -42.97 -16.44
C THR A 692 -67.01 -42.84 -17.11
N SER A 693 -67.46 -41.66 -17.53
CA SER A 693 -68.72 -41.54 -18.26
C SER A 693 -68.61 -42.05 -19.71
N GLU A 694 -69.47 -42.99 -20.11
CA GLU A 694 -69.67 -43.34 -21.52
C GLU A 694 -70.27 -42.14 -22.27
N VAL A 695 -69.67 -41.79 -23.42
CA VAL A 695 -70.12 -40.69 -24.27
C VAL A 695 -71.43 -41.09 -24.97
N ASP A 696 -72.58 -40.65 -24.46
CA ASP A 696 -73.86 -40.79 -25.14
C ASP A 696 -74.16 -39.59 -26.07
N ALA A 697 -74.72 -39.88 -27.23
CA ALA A 697 -74.75 -39.05 -28.43
C ALA A 697 -75.81 -37.91 -28.43
N GLN A 698 -76.10 -37.29 -27.28
CA GLN A 698 -77.20 -36.31 -27.16
C GLN A 698 -76.85 -34.93 -26.58
N HIS A 699 -75.57 -34.55 -26.40
CA HIS A 699 -75.21 -33.21 -25.92
C HIS A 699 -74.53 -32.36 -27.00
N PRO A 700 -75.17 -31.31 -27.54
CA PRO A 700 -74.51 -30.38 -28.45
C PRO A 700 -73.54 -29.47 -27.66
N VAL A 701 -72.25 -29.55 -28.00
CA VAL A 701 -71.22 -28.65 -27.45
C VAL A 701 -71.35 -27.29 -28.12
N HIS A 702 -71.85 -26.29 -27.38
CA HIS A 702 -71.74 -24.88 -27.79
C HIS A 702 -70.32 -24.38 -27.50
N MET A 703 -69.48 -24.30 -28.53
CA MET A 703 -68.19 -23.60 -28.48
C MET A 703 -68.42 -22.10 -28.70
N ASP A 704 -68.61 -21.32 -27.64
CA ASP A 704 -68.49 -19.87 -27.70
C ASP A 704 -68.12 -19.28 -26.32
N ASN A 705 -66.83 -19.34 -25.96
CA ASN A 705 -66.16 -18.27 -25.21
C ASN A 705 -64.64 -18.51 -25.06
N PRO A 706 -63.76 -17.75 -25.74
CA PRO A 706 -62.34 -17.73 -25.42
C PRO A 706 -62.08 -16.80 -24.23
N ILE A 707 -61.55 -17.34 -23.13
CA ILE A 707 -61.14 -16.57 -21.95
C ILE A 707 -59.92 -15.71 -22.31
N ASP A 708 -60.13 -14.39 -22.26
CA ASP A 708 -59.17 -13.32 -22.52
C ASP A 708 -58.12 -13.23 -21.38
N ALA A 709 -56.87 -13.56 -21.73
CA ALA A 709 -55.70 -13.48 -20.89
C ALA A 709 -55.13 -12.05 -20.86
N SER A 710 -55.74 -11.14 -20.09
CA SER A 710 -55.19 -9.76 -19.99
C SER A 710 -55.39 -9.01 -18.67
N LYS A 711 -55.90 -9.62 -17.58
CA LYS A 711 -56.09 -8.91 -16.29
C LYS A 711 -55.28 -9.47 -15.12
N ARG A 712 -53.95 -9.45 -15.20
CA ARG A 712 -53.06 -9.48 -14.01
C ARG A 712 -51.75 -8.70 -14.25
N ARG A 713 -51.83 -7.37 -14.27
CA ARG A 713 -50.71 -6.48 -13.88
C ARG A 713 -51.28 -5.30 -13.11
N GLY A 714 -50.98 -5.23 -11.82
CA GLY A 714 -51.29 -4.08 -10.98
C GLY A 714 -51.62 -4.42 -9.54
N ARG A 715 -50.62 -4.86 -8.76
CA ARG A 715 -50.31 -4.36 -7.42
C ARG A 715 -49.01 -4.96 -6.91
#